data_AF-A0A653BYQ7-F1
#
_entry.id   AF-A0A653BYQ7-F1
#
_cell.length_a   1.000
_cell.length_b   1.000
_cell.length_c   1.000
_cell.angle_alpha   90.00
_cell.angle_beta   90.00
_cell.angle_gamma   90.00
#
_symmetry.space_group_name_H-M   'P 1'
#
loop_
_entity.id
_entity.type
_entity.pdbx_description
1 polymer ?
#
loop_
_entity_poly.entity_id
_entity_poly.type
_entity_poly.pdbx_seq_one_letter_code
_entity_poly.pdbx_strand_id
1 'polypeptide(L)'
;MTDRGSAQGPKCSLGAALYTQMKQFRNRIAQYEDETDCVDTYGALLARCVRAAMKLQELGIGEDDIVSTCSHNHRNSCVPFLASTFIGAIPASFDPDLPQIDTISLLRLMEPKIIFVTQEALKDFEICMVKAQVKPAHIVVFGDSKGKYMNFDDFLEQKVNERQFKVYETGNPKKTAAIVFSSGTTGSPKGICLNHFTLLGAYLKKDPTKVEVTCDKVNLLYSTLYWISRVTALTSAILNGEAHVLCRKFDGRQFLEMVEKYKVTITFLPPYYFTELLEERSKNKEVDVSSLRVLITGSCHVVAKQMLDVMEAFANTLVYNIYGQSEVGGAIALLSAPEDYHFQKEKPTTVGKILGHHTWKIVDLETEQPVTGPNQKGELRLKTGNHMNGYYKMDCSGDFDSEGYFRTGDVAYYDEDDCLFIEDRVKNMFKYRGWHILPAILEGVLMEHPAIKEAAVVGTKYSLGSALYTHMKHFRNRIAQYEDETDYVDTYGALLTRCIRTAVKLQELGIGEDDIVSACTHNHRNSCVPFIATTFIGAIPATFDPALSQIDTISLLRLMEPKIIFVSQEALKDFEICIEKAQVKPAHIVVFGDSKGKYISFDDFLKPQIKEKHFKKTAAIMFSSGTTGLPKGICLNHYAMLRQSGSFKKDAFDTSNPASVDTVVLLYPTFYWISRVCVLIGSILSGEANVICRSFDAKRFLEIVEKYKCLRSVPKAKLT
;
A
#
# COMPACT_ATOMS: atom_id res chain seq x y z
N MET A 1 -6.03 3.38 49.69
CA MET A 1 -6.65 2.20 49.05
C MET A 1 -5.76 1.79 47.88
N THR A 2 -4.82 0.87 48.10
CA THR A 2 -3.92 0.40 47.03
C THR A 2 -3.66 -1.07 47.27
N ASP A 3 -4.48 -1.90 46.64
CA ASP A 3 -4.24 -3.33 46.50
C ASP A 3 -3.50 -3.54 45.18
N ARG A 4 -2.21 -3.89 45.28
CA ARG A 4 -1.39 -4.29 44.13
C ARG A 4 -1.78 -5.73 43.79
N GLY A 5 -2.87 -5.90 43.03
CA GLY A 5 -3.29 -7.24 42.60
C GLY A 5 -4.76 -7.43 42.26
N SER A 6 -5.62 -6.41 42.31
CA SER A 6 -7.00 -6.61 41.83
C SER A 6 -7.04 -6.57 40.30
N ALA A 7 -7.46 -7.67 39.68
CA ALA A 7 -7.79 -7.78 38.26
C ALA A 7 -9.00 -6.92 37.82
N GLN A 8 -9.42 -5.96 38.65
CA GLN A 8 -10.46 -4.98 38.33
C GLN A 8 -9.77 -3.64 38.11
N GLY A 9 -9.51 -3.31 36.84
CA GLY A 9 -9.16 -1.95 36.43
C GLY A 9 -10.20 -0.94 36.91
N PRO A 10 -9.91 0.38 36.81
CA PRO A 10 -10.83 1.40 37.29
C PRO A 10 -12.22 1.23 36.69
N LYS A 11 -13.26 1.39 37.52
CA LYS A 11 -14.66 1.39 37.12
C LYS A 11 -15.10 2.69 36.42
N CYS A 12 -14.16 3.58 36.07
CA CYS A 12 -14.50 4.89 35.49
C CYS A 12 -14.42 4.87 33.96
N SER A 13 -15.36 5.58 33.33
CA SER A 13 -15.31 5.79 31.88
C SER A 13 -14.23 6.82 31.53
N LEU A 14 -13.77 6.81 30.27
CA LEU A 14 -12.92 7.86 29.71
C LEU A 14 -13.53 9.25 29.98
N GLY A 15 -14.81 9.43 29.68
CA GLY A 15 -15.52 10.69 29.87
C GLY A 15 -15.53 11.14 31.33
N ALA A 16 -15.77 10.22 32.28
CA ALA A 16 -15.78 10.53 33.71
C ALA A 16 -14.40 10.99 34.22
N ALA A 17 -13.32 10.33 33.77
CA ALA A 17 -11.96 10.73 34.12
C ALA A 17 -11.62 12.12 33.57
N LEU A 18 -11.90 12.37 32.29
CA LEU A 18 -11.68 13.67 31.66
C LEU A 18 -12.51 14.77 32.33
N TYR A 19 -13.79 14.53 32.57
CA TYR A 19 -14.71 15.47 33.23
C TYR A 19 -14.20 15.87 34.62
N THR A 20 -13.76 14.92 35.44
CA THR A 20 -13.18 15.17 36.76
C THR A 20 -11.92 16.02 36.67
N GLN A 21 -11.00 15.70 35.76
CA GLN A 21 -9.75 16.44 35.62
C GLN A 21 -9.98 17.87 35.07
N MET A 22 -10.90 18.05 34.12
CA MET A 22 -11.27 19.38 33.65
C MET A 22 -11.87 20.25 34.77
N LYS A 23 -12.63 19.66 35.71
CA LYS A 23 -13.10 20.37 36.92
C LYS A 23 -11.94 20.75 37.84
N GLN A 24 -11.02 19.82 38.07
CA GLN A 24 -9.85 20.05 38.92
C GLN A 24 -8.97 21.18 38.36
N PHE A 25 -8.73 21.18 37.05
CA PHE A 25 -7.89 22.17 36.38
C PHE A 25 -8.65 23.37 35.81
N ARG A 26 -9.88 23.64 36.28
CA ARG A 26 -10.81 24.62 35.68
C ARG A 26 -10.24 26.02 35.40
N ASN A 27 -9.27 26.47 36.18
CA ASN A 27 -8.65 27.79 36.05
C ASN A 27 -7.39 27.80 35.17
N ARG A 28 -6.89 26.63 34.77
CA ARG A 28 -5.72 26.50 33.89
C ARG A 28 -6.13 26.66 32.44
N ILE A 29 -5.18 27.11 31.63
CA ILE A 29 -5.36 27.23 30.18
C ILE A 29 -5.41 25.81 29.60
N ALA A 30 -6.44 25.55 28.82
CA ALA A 30 -6.63 24.32 28.07
C ALA A 30 -6.18 24.49 26.62
N GLN A 31 -6.49 25.64 26.01
CA GLN A 31 -6.28 25.87 24.57
C GLN A 31 -5.82 27.30 24.28
N TYR A 32 -4.84 27.43 23.37
CA TYR A 32 -4.51 28.63 22.62
C TYR A 32 -4.93 28.39 21.17
N GLU A 33 -5.67 29.30 20.56
CA GLU A 33 -6.01 29.25 19.13
C GLU A 33 -5.22 30.33 18.41
N ASP A 34 -4.28 29.92 17.54
CA ASP A 34 -3.34 30.88 16.93
C ASP A 34 -4.02 31.86 15.98
N GLU A 35 -4.99 31.39 15.19
CA GLU A 35 -5.68 32.21 14.18
C GLU A 35 -6.51 33.37 14.78
N THR A 36 -6.97 33.23 16.02
CA THR A 36 -7.88 34.19 16.67
C THR A 36 -7.31 34.83 17.93
N ASP A 37 -6.11 34.42 18.34
CA ASP A 37 -5.52 34.72 19.66
C ASP A 37 -6.41 34.36 20.86
N CYS A 38 -7.40 33.50 20.65
CA CYS A 38 -8.32 33.11 21.71
C CYS A 38 -7.62 32.17 22.70
N VAL A 39 -7.79 32.45 23.99
CA VAL A 39 -7.31 31.61 25.09
C VAL A 39 -8.51 31.03 25.84
N ASP A 40 -8.51 29.73 26.01
CA ASP A 40 -9.61 29.01 26.65
C ASP A 40 -9.12 28.26 27.90
N THR A 41 -9.83 28.44 29.01
CA THR A 41 -9.58 27.68 30.24
C THR A 41 -10.31 26.35 30.21
N TYR A 42 -9.85 25.37 31.01
CA TYR A 42 -10.60 24.11 31.16
C TYR A 42 -12.03 24.31 31.65
N GLY A 43 -12.29 25.32 32.49
CA GLY A 43 -13.63 25.63 32.95
C GLY A 43 -14.55 26.11 31.82
N ALA A 44 -14.03 26.95 30.93
CA ALA A 44 -14.77 27.41 29.75
C ALA A 44 -15.00 26.27 28.74
N LEU A 45 -13.96 25.47 28.46
CA LEU A 45 -14.07 24.29 27.60
C LEU A 45 -15.07 23.27 28.15
N LEU A 46 -15.00 22.98 29.46
CA LEU A 46 -15.91 22.05 30.12
C LEU A 46 -17.35 22.50 30.04
N ALA A 47 -17.63 23.80 30.23
CA ALA A 47 -18.97 24.34 30.10
C ALA A 47 -19.53 24.11 28.68
N ARG A 48 -18.72 24.35 27.62
CA ARG A 48 -19.12 24.06 26.24
C ARG A 48 -19.38 22.56 26.03
N CYS A 49 -18.53 21.69 26.57
CA CYS A 49 -18.70 20.23 26.47
C CYS A 49 -19.96 19.73 27.20
N VAL A 50 -20.27 20.28 28.37
CA VAL A 50 -21.50 19.93 29.12
C VAL A 50 -22.75 20.36 28.36
N ARG A 51 -22.78 21.57 27.81
CA ARG A 51 -23.92 22.04 27.02
C ARG A 51 -24.12 21.22 25.76
N ALA A 52 -23.03 20.92 25.04
CA ALA A 52 -23.08 20.05 23.89
C ALA A 52 -23.55 18.63 24.26
N ALA A 53 -23.09 18.08 25.37
CA ALA A 53 -23.53 16.78 25.88
C ALA A 53 -25.04 16.76 26.21
N MET A 54 -25.54 17.79 26.89
CA MET A 54 -26.97 17.94 27.17
C MET A 54 -27.79 18.09 25.88
N LYS A 55 -27.31 18.85 24.90
CA LYS A 55 -27.98 19.01 23.60
C LYS A 55 -28.00 17.71 22.80
N LEU A 56 -26.92 16.93 22.84
CA LEU A 56 -26.89 15.58 22.26
C LEU A 56 -27.94 14.67 22.91
N GLN A 57 -28.09 14.70 24.24
CA GLN A 57 -29.13 13.95 24.94
C GLN A 57 -30.55 14.41 24.56
N GLU A 58 -30.79 15.72 24.40
CA GLU A 58 -32.07 16.27 23.91
C GLU A 58 -32.43 15.75 22.50
N LEU A 59 -31.42 15.52 21.65
CA LEU A 59 -31.58 14.94 20.31
C LEU A 59 -31.68 13.40 20.34
N GLY A 60 -31.73 12.79 21.53
CA GLY A 60 -31.82 11.34 21.68
C GLY A 60 -30.54 10.59 21.34
N ILE A 61 -29.39 11.26 21.37
CA ILE A 61 -28.06 10.64 21.25
C ILE A 61 -27.61 10.17 22.64
N GLY A 62 -27.16 8.92 22.74
CA GLY A 62 -26.76 8.33 24.02
C GLY A 62 -25.70 7.24 23.88
N GLU A 63 -25.74 6.29 24.80
CA GLU A 63 -24.80 5.17 24.85
C GLU A 63 -24.79 4.39 23.52
N ASP A 64 -23.59 4.03 23.05
CA ASP A 64 -23.34 3.27 21.81
C ASP A 64 -23.68 3.97 20.48
N ASP A 65 -24.32 5.14 20.49
CA ASP A 65 -24.52 5.94 19.29
C ASP A 65 -23.18 6.48 18.75
N ILE A 66 -22.97 6.39 17.43
CA ILE A 66 -21.79 6.97 16.78
C ILE A 66 -22.02 8.45 16.52
N VAL A 67 -21.10 9.27 17.05
CA VAL A 67 -21.05 10.72 16.84
C VAL A 67 -19.80 11.03 16.03
N SER A 68 -19.97 11.62 14.86
CA SER A 68 -18.85 11.92 13.96
C SER A 68 -18.58 13.41 13.85
N THR A 69 -17.30 13.75 13.68
CA THR A 69 -16.84 15.12 13.41
C THR A 69 -15.95 15.11 12.19
N CYS A 70 -16.12 16.05 11.26
CA CYS A 70 -15.23 16.28 10.12
C CYS A 70 -14.73 17.73 10.19
N SER A 71 -13.56 17.93 10.80
CA SER A 71 -13.04 19.26 11.12
C SER A 71 -11.52 19.29 11.27
N HIS A 72 -10.90 20.40 10.85
CA HIS A 72 -9.55 20.76 11.29
C HIS A 72 -9.55 21.18 12.77
N ASN A 73 -8.38 21.38 13.36
CA ASN A 73 -8.26 21.85 14.73
C ASN A 73 -8.67 23.33 14.83
N HIS A 74 -9.66 23.61 15.67
CA HIS A 74 -10.09 24.94 16.10
C HIS A 74 -10.69 24.84 17.51
N ARG A 75 -11.01 25.96 18.15
CA ARG A 75 -11.47 26.06 19.55
C ARG A 75 -12.59 25.09 19.94
N ASN A 76 -13.49 24.79 19.01
CA ASN A 76 -14.67 23.94 19.25
C ASN A 76 -14.54 22.53 18.65
N SER A 77 -13.49 22.23 17.88
CA SER A 77 -13.32 20.95 17.18
C SER A 77 -13.34 19.72 18.11
N CYS A 78 -12.82 19.87 19.33
CA CYS A 78 -12.79 18.79 20.32
C CYS A 78 -14.08 18.66 21.16
N VAL A 79 -14.99 19.64 21.09
CA VAL A 79 -16.17 19.68 21.96
C VAL A 79 -17.13 18.51 21.67
N PRO A 80 -17.47 18.17 20.41
CA PRO A 80 -18.30 16.99 20.14
C PRO A 80 -17.66 15.70 20.66
N PHE A 81 -16.35 15.52 20.44
CA PHE A 81 -15.62 14.34 20.93
C PHE A 81 -15.76 14.18 22.44
N LEU A 82 -15.46 15.23 23.21
CA LEU A 82 -15.54 15.20 24.67
C LEU A 82 -16.98 15.01 25.14
N ALA A 83 -17.93 15.76 24.56
CA ALA A 83 -19.34 15.65 24.88
C ALA A 83 -19.89 14.23 24.66
N SER A 84 -19.50 13.56 23.57
CA SER A 84 -19.85 12.16 23.31
C SER A 84 -19.35 11.23 24.42
N THR A 85 -18.08 11.36 24.82
CA THR A 85 -17.53 10.53 25.90
C THR A 85 -18.24 10.77 27.23
N PHE A 86 -18.76 11.97 27.47
CA PHE A 86 -19.48 12.29 28.71
C PHE A 86 -20.85 11.64 28.81
N ILE A 87 -21.44 11.18 27.70
CA ILE A 87 -22.77 10.57 27.65
C ILE A 87 -22.75 9.10 27.22
N GLY A 88 -21.55 8.52 27.05
CA GLY A 88 -21.36 7.13 26.63
C GLY A 88 -21.49 6.89 25.12
N ALA A 89 -21.64 7.95 24.33
CA ALA A 89 -21.61 7.87 22.87
C ALA A 89 -20.19 7.62 22.36
N ILE A 90 -20.06 7.06 21.17
CA ILE A 90 -18.78 6.64 20.58
C ILE A 90 -18.35 7.68 19.54
N PRO A 91 -17.38 8.57 19.84
CA PRO A 91 -16.85 9.48 18.85
C PRO A 91 -16.03 8.75 17.78
N ALA A 92 -16.27 9.11 16.52
CA ALA A 92 -15.55 8.61 15.34
C ALA A 92 -15.31 9.76 14.35
N SER A 93 -14.13 10.36 14.37
CA SER A 93 -13.85 11.59 13.62
C SER A 93 -13.22 11.33 12.26
N PHE A 94 -13.61 12.13 11.27
CA PHE A 94 -13.06 12.20 9.91
C PHE A 94 -12.01 13.31 9.83
N ASP A 95 -10.99 13.11 8.99
CA ASP A 95 -10.07 14.18 8.61
C ASP A 95 -10.62 14.88 7.34
N PRO A 96 -10.76 16.22 7.32
CA PRO A 96 -11.27 16.93 6.16
C PRO A 96 -10.42 16.76 4.89
N ASP A 97 -9.13 16.47 5.04
CA ASP A 97 -8.20 16.31 3.93
C ASP A 97 -8.21 14.86 3.37
N LEU A 98 -9.12 13.98 3.82
CA LEU A 98 -9.27 12.63 3.27
C LEU A 98 -9.73 12.63 1.81
N PRO A 99 -9.23 11.71 0.97
CA PRO A 99 -9.79 11.45 -0.34
C PRO A 99 -11.28 11.08 -0.27
N GLN A 100 -12.09 11.58 -1.21
CA GLN A 100 -13.53 11.29 -1.25
C GLN A 100 -13.86 9.78 -1.20
N ILE A 101 -13.04 8.95 -1.84
CA ILE A 101 -13.24 7.49 -1.87
C ILE A 101 -13.15 6.87 -0.46
N ASP A 102 -12.26 7.39 0.37
CA ASP A 102 -12.06 6.93 1.74
C ASP A 102 -13.18 7.45 2.65
N THR A 103 -13.54 8.72 2.51
CA THR A 103 -14.67 9.32 3.22
C THR A 103 -15.98 8.59 2.94
N ILE A 104 -16.26 8.26 1.66
CA ILE A 104 -17.45 7.48 1.27
C ILE A 104 -17.44 6.09 1.91
N SER A 105 -16.28 5.42 1.89
CA SER A 105 -16.12 4.08 2.47
C SER A 105 -16.35 4.10 3.99
N LEU A 106 -15.78 5.08 4.67
CA LEU A 106 -15.93 5.26 6.11
C LEU A 106 -17.36 5.65 6.52
N LEU A 107 -18.03 6.51 5.74
CA LEU A 107 -19.44 6.85 5.97
C LEU A 107 -20.33 5.61 5.93
N ARG A 108 -20.14 4.72 4.94
CA ARG A 108 -20.88 3.44 4.84
C ARG A 108 -20.57 2.50 6.01
N LEU A 109 -19.34 2.52 6.50
CA LEU A 109 -18.94 1.67 7.62
C LEU A 109 -19.58 2.14 8.93
N MET A 110 -19.49 3.44 9.21
CA MET A 110 -19.87 4.06 10.49
C MET A 110 -21.37 4.30 10.65
N GLU A 111 -22.06 4.77 9.61
CA GLU A 111 -23.47 5.17 9.67
C GLU A 111 -23.78 6.08 10.90
N PRO A 112 -23.06 7.21 11.05
CA PRO A 112 -23.18 8.05 12.25
C PRO A 112 -24.58 8.64 12.38
N LYS A 113 -25.08 8.71 13.62
CA LYS A 113 -26.40 9.26 13.93
C LYS A 113 -26.41 10.78 13.84
N ILE A 114 -25.30 11.41 14.18
CA ILE A 114 -25.07 12.85 14.06
C ILE A 114 -23.67 13.13 13.54
N ILE A 115 -23.55 14.14 12.66
CA ILE A 115 -22.27 14.59 12.10
C ILE A 115 -22.09 16.09 12.35
N PHE A 116 -20.96 16.45 12.95
CA PHE A 116 -20.46 17.81 13.05
C PHE A 116 -19.46 18.07 11.91
N VAL A 117 -19.62 19.15 11.15
CA VAL A 117 -18.77 19.43 9.98
C VAL A 117 -18.44 20.91 9.88
N THR A 118 -17.21 21.25 9.50
CA THR A 118 -16.85 22.66 9.24
C THR A 118 -17.53 23.17 7.98
N GLN A 119 -17.82 24.47 7.95
CA GLN A 119 -18.44 25.09 6.77
C GLN A 119 -17.64 24.86 5.48
N GLU A 120 -16.30 24.85 5.59
CA GLU A 120 -15.39 24.62 4.47
C GLU A 120 -15.48 23.19 3.92
N ALA A 121 -15.59 22.18 4.79
CA ALA A 121 -15.66 20.77 4.39
C ALA A 121 -17.09 20.34 3.97
N LEU A 122 -18.11 21.13 4.30
CA LEU A 122 -19.52 20.75 4.15
C LEU A 122 -19.89 20.32 2.73
N LYS A 123 -19.46 21.07 1.70
CA LYS A 123 -19.81 20.80 0.30
C LYS A 123 -19.28 19.44 -0.17
N ASP A 124 -18.01 19.16 0.09
CA ASP A 124 -17.38 17.90 -0.32
C ASP A 124 -17.93 16.74 0.51
N PHE A 125 -18.22 16.98 1.79
CA PHE A 125 -18.83 15.99 2.66
C PHE A 125 -20.26 15.64 2.24
N GLU A 126 -21.07 16.59 1.77
CA GLU A 126 -22.40 16.35 1.17
C GLU A 126 -22.32 15.43 -0.05
N ILE A 127 -21.37 15.68 -0.95
CA ILE A 127 -21.13 14.82 -2.11
C ILE A 127 -20.80 13.39 -1.66
N CYS A 128 -19.96 13.26 -0.63
CA CYS A 128 -19.61 11.96 -0.06
C CYS A 128 -20.82 11.26 0.57
N MET A 129 -21.66 11.97 1.34
CA MET A 129 -22.88 11.40 1.94
C MET A 129 -23.87 10.89 0.89
N VAL A 130 -24.09 11.66 -0.19
CA VAL A 130 -24.96 11.25 -1.30
C VAL A 130 -24.43 9.98 -1.98
N LYS A 131 -23.12 9.94 -2.30
CA LYS A 131 -22.48 8.76 -2.91
C LYS A 131 -22.43 7.55 -1.96
N ALA A 132 -22.28 7.80 -0.66
CA ALA A 132 -22.32 6.78 0.37
C ALA A 132 -23.72 6.23 0.60
N GLN A 133 -24.77 6.98 0.20
CA GLN A 133 -26.19 6.71 0.51
C GLN A 133 -26.47 6.71 2.02
N VAL A 134 -25.74 7.53 2.76
CA VAL A 134 -25.88 7.67 4.21
C VAL A 134 -26.66 8.95 4.51
N LYS A 135 -27.66 8.84 5.37
CA LYS A 135 -28.48 9.97 5.84
C LYS A 135 -28.46 9.99 7.37
N PRO A 136 -27.51 10.74 7.98
CA PRO A 136 -27.50 10.94 9.42
C PRO A 136 -28.82 11.57 9.89
N ALA A 137 -29.22 11.28 11.13
CA ALA A 137 -30.41 11.91 11.71
C ALA A 137 -30.21 13.43 11.86
N HIS A 138 -28.99 13.86 12.15
CA HIS A 138 -28.63 15.26 12.34
C HIS A 138 -27.30 15.62 11.66
N ILE A 139 -27.26 16.79 11.05
CA ILE A 139 -26.03 17.43 10.56
C ILE A 139 -25.92 18.78 11.27
N VAL A 140 -24.74 19.05 11.82
CA VAL A 140 -24.43 20.27 12.57
C VAL A 140 -23.21 20.92 11.92
N VAL A 141 -23.30 22.21 11.63
CA VAL A 141 -22.22 22.97 10.99
C VAL A 141 -21.51 23.85 12.02
N PHE A 142 -20.17 23.81 12.03
CA PHE A 142 -19.38 24.83 12.72
C PHE A 142 -19.41 26.12 11.89
N GLY A 143 -20.36 26.99 12.19
CA GLY A 143 -20.66 28.21 11.44
C GLY A 143 -22.11 28.25 10.98
N ASP A 144 -22.42 29.18 10.07
CA ASP A 144 -23.78 29.36 9.56
C ASP A 144 -24.06 28.48 8.33
N SER A 145 -25.04 27.59 8.46
CA SER A 145 -25.54 26.75 7.36
C SER A 145 -26.64 27.41 6.51
N LYS A 146 -26.96 28.69 6.76
CA LYS A 146 -28.07 29.43 6.12
C LYS A 146 -29.42 28.72 6.26
N GLY A 147 -29.63 28.07 7.42
CA GLY A 147 -30.85 27.36 7.76
C GLY A 147 -31.00 25.96 7.13
N LYS A 148 -29.99 25.45 6.41
CA LYS A 148 -30.03 24.09 5.84
C LYS A 148 -29.84 23.01 6.92
N TYR A 149 -29.00 23.27 7.91
CA TYR A 149 -28.61 22.35 8.98
C TYR A 149 -28.63 23.06 10.34
N MET A 150 -28.41 22.31 11.42
CA MET A 150 -28.25 22.93 12.74
C MET A 150 -26.91 23.67 12.82
N ASN A 151 -26.86 24.77 13.57
CA ASN A 151 -25.61 25.48 13.79
C ASN A 151 -24.98 25.00 15.10
N PHE A 152 -23.66 24.91 15.17
CA PHE A 152 -22.98 24.45 16.38
C PHE A 152 -23.19 25.39 17.57
N ASP A 153 -23.41 26.69 17.33
CA ASP A 153 -23.68 27.66 18.40
C ASP A 153 -24.95 27.32 19.20
N ASP A 154 -25.92 26.65 18.58
CA ASP A 154 -27.14 26.16 19.25
C ASP A 154 -26.83 25.09 20.33
N PHE A 155 -25.67 24.43 20.22
CA PHE A 155 -25.18 23.46 21.22
C PHE A 155 -24.49 24.15 22.40
N LEU A 156 -24.18 25.45 22.30
CA LEU A 156 -23.45 26.21 23.31
C LEU A 156 -24.38 27.08 24.20
N GLU A 157 -25.68 27.07 23.93
CA GLU A 157 -26.70 27.76 24.71
C GLU A 157 -26.70 27.31 26.18
N GLN A 158 -26.81 28.27 27.09
CA GLN A 158 -26.82 27.98 28.52
C GLN A 158 -28.07 27.17 28.91
N LYS A 159 -27.87 26.15 29.73
CA LYS A 159 -28.96 25.30 30.25
C LYS A 159 -29.14 25.53 31.75
N VAL A 160 -30.39 25.59 32.21
CA VAL A 160 -30.75 25.87 33.62
C VAL A 160 -30.12 24.85 34.59
N ASN A 161 -29.94 23.60 34.13
CA ASN A 161 -29.51 22.47 34.97
C ASN A 161 -28.08 21.97 34.69
N GLU A 162 -27.18 22.78 34.11
CA GLU A 162 -25.79 22.38 33.82
C GLU A 162 -25.05 21.80 35.03
N ARG A 163 -25.31 22.35 36.23
CA ARG A 163 -24.70 21.89 37.49
C ARG A 163 -25.13 20.49 37.91
N GLN A 164 -26.26 20.01 37.41
CA GLN A 164 -26.81 18.68 37.71
C GLN A 164 -26.44 17.64 36.65
N PHE A 165 -25.65 18.02 35.64
CA PHE A 165 -25.20 17.10 34.59
C PHE A 165 -24.47 15.90 35.21
N LYS A 166 -24.92 14.70 34.84
CA LYS A 166 -24.32 13.43 35.27
C LYS A 166 -23.51 12.87 34.11
N VAL A 167 -22.21 12.72 34.34
CA VAL A 167 -21.32 12.06 33.39
C VAL A 167 -21.61 10.56 33.37
N TYR A 168 -21.54 9.95 32.19
CA TYR A 168 -21.66 8.52 32.00
C TYR A 168 -20.51 7.79 32.70
N GLU A 169 -20.86 6.77 33.48
CA GLU A 169 -19.91 5.84 34.10
C GLU A 169 -20.08 4.48 33.46
N THR A 170 -18.97 3.79 33.17
CA THR A 170 -19.02 2.48 32.53
C THR A 170 -18.88 1.38 33.58
N GLY A 171 -19.78 0.39 33.54
CA GLY A 171 -19.59 -0.85 34.30
C GLY A 171 -18.48 -1.74 33.73
N ASN A 172 -18.01 -1.46 32.51
CA ASN A 172 -17.04 -2.27 31.79
C ASN A 172 -15.99 -1.38 31.09
N PRO A 173 -14.79 -1.18 31.67
CA PRO A 173 -13.75 -0.34 31.06
C PRO A 173 -13.16 -0.93 29.76
N LYS A 174 -13.50 -2.18 29.42
CA LYS A 174 -13.18 -2.79 28.12
C LYS A 174 -14.24 -2.50 27.05
N LYS A 175 -15.31 -1.77 27.36
CA LYS A 175 -16.25 -1.27 26.35
C LYS A 175 -15.60 -0.23 25.44
N THR A 176 -15.96 -0.23 24.16
CA THR A 176 -15.48 0.74 23.16
C THR A 176 -15.85 2.16 23.58
N ALA A 177 -14.86 3.04 23.57
CA ALA A 177 -14.95 4.43 24.01
C ALA A 177 -14.74 5.42 22.87
N ALA A 178 -14.02 5.02 21.81
CA ALA A 178 -13.85 5.81 20.59
C ALA A 178 -13.49 4.87 19.43
N ILE A 179 -13.79 5.31 18.21
CA ILE A 179 -13.29 4.68 16.99
C ILE A 179 -12.32 5.66 16.33
N VAL A 180 -11.08 5.21 16.15
CA VAL A 180 -10.07 5.91 15.33
C VAL A 180 -9.86 5.14 14.04
N PHE A 181 -9.22 5.74 13.06
CA PHE A 181 -9.03 5.09 11.77
C PHE A 181 -7.54 4.87 11.49
N SER A 182 -7.25 3.79 10.78
CA SER A 182 -5.96 3.61 10.11
C SER A 182 -6.19 3.58 8.62
N SER A 183 -5.21 4.10 7.85
CA SER A 183 -5.26 4.20 6.39
C SER A 183 -5.40 2.86 5.67
N GLY A 184 -5.38 1.75 6.40
CA GLY A 184 -5.42 0.43 5.81
C GLY A 184 -4.10 0.13 5.11
N THR A 185 -3.67 -1.11 5.23
CA THR A 185 -2.37 -1.52 4.74
C THR A 185 -2.46 -1.89 3.24
N THR A 186 -3.65 -2.29 2.76
CA THR A 186 -3.90 -2.75 1.38
C THR A 186 -5.32 -2.48 0.88
N GLY A 187 -6.12 -1.67 1.60
CA GLY A 187 -7.55 -1.46 1.30
C GLY A 187 -8.14 -0.23 2.00
N SER A 188 -9.46 -0.06 1.92
CA SER A 188 -10.20 1.05 2.54
C SER A 188 -9.87 1.20 4.04
N PRO A 189 -9.90 2.41 4.60
CA PRO A 189 -9.58 2.65 6.00
C PRO A 189 -10.42 1.78 6.95
N LYS A 190 -9.79 1.28 8.01
CA LYS A 190 -10.44 0.42 9.02
C LYS A 190 -10.78 1.25 10.26
N GLY A 191 -11.97 1.03 10.84
CA GLY A 191 -12.34 1.60 12.13
C GLY A 191 -11.79 0.74 13.27
N ILE A 192 -10.97 1.32 14.14
CA ILE A 192 -10.30 0.65 15.26
C ILE A 192 -11.07 0.99 16.54
N CYS A 193 -11.69 -0.02 17.16
CA CYS A 193 -12.49 0.14 18.37
C CYS A 193 -11.60 0.21 19.62
N LEU A 194 -11.32 1.41 20.11
CA LEU A 194 -10.51 1.61 21.32
C LEU A 194 -11.39 1.66 22.55
N ASN A 195 -11.06 0.86 23.57
CA ASN A 195 -11.80 0.82 24.83
C ASN A 195 -11.35 1.91 25.82
N HIS A 196 -12.20 2.15 26.84
CA HIS A 196 -11.93 3.16 27.87
C HIS A 196 -10.58 2.92 28.57
N PHE A 197 -10.28 1.67 28.91
CA PHE A 197 -9.03 1.29 29.57
C PHE A 197 -7.79 1.64 28.73
N THR A 198 -7.81 1.32 27.44
CA THR A 198 -6.71 1.62 26.52
C THR A 198 -6.44 3.12 26.43
N LEU A 199 -7.50 3.94 26.28
CA LEU A 199 -7.37 5.40 26.17
C LEU A 199 -6.98 6.08 27.50
N LEU A 200 -7.24 5.45 28.64
CA LEU A 200 -6.79 5.90 29.95
C LEU A 200 -5.40 5.36 30.35
N GLY A 201 -4.84 4.43 29.56
CA GLY A 201 -3.74 3.57 29.99
C GLY A 201 -2.49 4.30 30.50
N ALA A 202 -2.09 5.42 29.91
CA ALA A 202 -0.94 6.21 30.37
C ALA A 202 -1.19 6.92 31.71
N TYR A 203 -2.43 7.30 32.00
CA TYR A 203 -2.82 7.95 33.26
C TYR A 203 -2.95 6.95 34.40
N LEU A 204 -3.52 5.77 34.14
CA LEU A 204 -3.75 4.73 35.15
C LEU A 204 -2.48 4.01 35.61
N LYS A 205 -1.40 4.10 34.82
CA LYS A 205 -0.09 3.48 35.12
C LYS A 205 0.85 4.42 35.87
N LYS A 206 0.44 5.65 36.16
CA LYS A 206 1.22 6.59 36.98
C LYS A 206 1.19 6.14 38.45
N ASP A 207 2.36 6.01 39.06
CA ASP A 207 2.48 5.89 40.51
C ASP A 207 2.13 7.25 41.14
N PRO A 208 1.01 7.39 41.87
CA PRO A 208 0.60 8.67 42.45
C PRO A 208 1.60 9.23 43.46
N THR A 209 2.58 8.43 43.92
CA THR A 209 3.63 8.87 44.84
C THR A 209 4.89 9.42 44.16
N LYS A 210 5.00 9.32 42.83
CA LYS A 210 6.21 9.67 42.06
C LYS A 210 6.02 10.73 40.97
N VAL A 211 4.81 11.30 40.83
CA VAL A 211 4.52 12.25 39.76
C VAL A 211 4.63 13.67 40.28
N GLU A 212 5.68 14.39 39.87
CA GLU A 212 5.55 15.83 39.68
C GLU A 212 4.55 16.03 38.54
N VAL A 213 3.35 16.53 38.87
CA VAL A 213 2.44 17.04 37.85
C VAL A 213 3.08 18.33 37.34
N THR A 214 3.95 18.22 36.32
CA THR A 214 4.57 19.40 35.71
C THR A 214 3.49 20.12 34.91
N CYS A 215 2.85 21.07 35.58
CA CYS A 215 1.77 21.92 35.09
C CYS A 215 2.23 22.96 34.04
N ASP A 216 3.41 22.78 33.47
CA ASP A 216 4.10 23.74 32.61
C ASP A 216 4.10 23.31 31.13
N LYS A 217 3.55 22.13 30.81
CA LYS A 217 3.55 21.63 29.44
C LYS A 217 2.53 22.36 28.57
N VAL A 218 3.03 22.83 27.43
CA VAL A 218 2.27 23.36 26.29
C VAL A 218 2.56 22.48 25.09
N ASN A 219 1.52 21.84 24.57
CA ASN A 219 1.57 20.84 23.49
C ASN A 219 1.16 21.47 22.15
N LEU A 220 1.98 21.34 21.10
CA LEU A 220 1.63 21.73 19.73
C LEU A 220 1.55 20.49 18.82
N LEU A 221 0.38 20.22 18.25
CA LEU A 221 0.15 19.12 17.32
C LEU A 221 -0.79 19.56 16.20
N TYR A 222 -0.53 19.05 14.99
CA TYR A 222 -1.30 19.37 13.78
C TYR A 222 -2.33 18.30 13.40
N SER A 223 -2.21 17.09 13.96
CA SER A 223 -3.14 16.00 13.64
C SER A 223 -4.57 16.31 14.11
N THR A 224 -5.55 15.90 13.30
CA THR A 224 -6.98 15.95 13.65
C THR A 224 -7.38 14.77 14.53
N LEU A 225 -8.58 14.81 15.11
CA LEU A 225 -9.14 13.72 15.95
C LEU A 225 -9.42 12.41 15.19
N TYR A 226 -9.22 12.38 13.87
CA TYR A 226 -9.16 11.15 13.09
C TYR A 226 -8.01 10.23 13.55
N TRP A 227 -6.89 10.83 13.93
CA TRP A 227 -5.65 10.13 14.26
C TRP A 227 -5.53 9.84 15.75
N ILE A 228 -5.06 8.64 16.10
CA ILE A 228 -4.81 8.24 17.49
C ILE A 228 -3.82 9.18 18.20
N SER A 229 -2.88 9.79 17.47
CA SER A 229 -1.92 10.75 18.03
C SER A 229 -2.63 11.96 18.63
N ARG A 230 -3.67 12.49 17.97
CA ARG A 230 -4.44 13.62 18.49
C ARG A 230 -5.31 13.21 19.66
N VAL A 231 -5.95 12.04 19.57
CA VAL A 231 -6.79 11.52 20.65
C VAL A 231 -5.97 11.31 21.93
N THR A 232 -4.82 10.65 21.83
CA THR A 232 -3.92 10.41 22.97
C THR A 232 -3.29 11.70 23.52
N ALA A 233 -2.91 12.65 22.66
CA ALA A 233 -2.42 13.95 23.11
C ALA A 233 -3.50 14.74 23.86
N LEU A 234 -4.73 14.80 23.33
CA LEU A 234 -5.86 15.48 23.97
C LEU A 234 -6.20 14.86 25.32
N THR A 235 -6.31 13.52 25.40
CA THR A 235 -6.63 12.84 26.64
C THR A 235 -5.52 13.01 27.67
N SER A 236 -4.24 12.84 27.27
CA SER A 236 -3.09 13.04 28.16
C SER A 236 -3.04 14.47 28.72
N ALA A 237 -3.23 15.47 27.87
CA ALA A 237 -3.20 16.86 28.30
C ALA A 237 -4.31 17.18 29.29
N ILE A 238 -5.57 16.78 29.02
CA ILE A 238 -6.68 16.97 29.96
C ILE A 238 -6.38 16.29 31.30
N LEU A 239 -5.86 15.05 31.27
CA LEU A 239 -5.59 14.27 32.47
C LEU A 239 -4.45 14.86 33.33
N ASN A 240 -3.57 15.67 32.74
CA ASN A 240 -2.45 16.34 33.41
C ASN A 240 -2.65 17.88 33.55
N GLY A 241 -3.75 18.41 33.02
CA GLY A 241 -4.05 19.83 32.95
C GLY A 241 -3.15 20.65 32.01
N GLU A 242 -2.55 20.04 31.00
CA GLU A 242 -1.59 20.68 30.08
C GLU A 242 -2.31 21.50 28.99
N ALA A 243 -1.70 22.59 28.52
CA ALA A 243 -2.30 23.41 27.46
C ALA A 243 -2.03 22.84 26.07
N HIS A 244 -2.91 23.13 25.12
CA HIS A 244 -2.71 22.87 23.69
C HIS A 244 -2.67 24.15 22.88
N VAL A 245 -1.74 24.24 21.93
CA VAL A 245 -1.84 25.19 20.83
C VAL A 245 -2.59 24.52 19.68
N LEU A 246 -3.66 25.16 19.21
CA LEU A 246 -4.48 24.70 18.10
C LEU A 246 -4.05 25.40 16.82
N CYS A 247 -3.68 24.59 15.82
CA CYS A 247 -3.33 25.06 14.49
C CYS A 247 -3.87 24.07 13.45
N ARG A 248 -4.24 24.58 12.27
CA ARG A 248 -4.92 23.81 11.23
C ARG A 248 -3.96 22.95 10.40
N LYS A 249 -2.87 23.54 9.92
CA LYS A 249 -1.89 22.91 9.03
C LYS A 249 -0.48 23.33 9.44
N PHE A 250 0.49 22.47 9.13
CA PHE A 250 1.88 22.78 9.39
C PHE A 250 2.37 23.86 8.42
N ASP A 251 3.06 24.84 8.97
CA ASP A 251 3.88 25.83 8.27
C ASP A 251 5.13 26.03 9.13
N GLY A 252 6.32 25.85 8.53
CA GLY A 252 7.58 25.84 9.25
C GLY A 252 7.89 27.16 9.96
N ARG A 253 7.49 28.30 9.39
CA ARG A 253 7.69 29.62 9.99
C ARG A 253 6.72 29.85 11.13
N GLN A 254 5.43 29.60 10.89
CA GLN A 254 4.38 29.73 11.90
C GLN A 254 4.66 28.80 13.10
N PHE A 255 5.22 27.62 12.87
CA PHE A 255 5.68 26.73 13.94
C PHE A 255 6.67 27.43 14.88
N LEU A 256 7.71 28.07 14.34
CA LEU A 256 8.72 28.77 15.14
C LEU A 256 8.10 29.94 15.92
N GLU A 257 7.25 30.73 15.25
CA GLU A 257 6.54 31.86 15.86
C GLU A 257 5.62 31.39 17.00
N MET A 258 4.89 30.29 16.83
CA MET A 258 4.05 29.69 17.88
C MET A 258 4.87 29.13 19.04
N VAL A 259 6.04 28.53 18.79
CA VAL A 259 6.94 28.05 19.84
C VAL A 259 7.35 29.23 20.74
N GLU A 260 7.78 30.34 20.14
CA GLU A 260 8.19 31.54 20.87
C GLU A 260 7.02 32.19 21.62
N LYS A 261 5.89 32.39 20.93
CA LYS A 261 4.69 33.11 21.41
C LYS A 261 4.00 32.39 22.56
N TYR A 262 3.76 31.09 22.42
CA TYR A 262 3.01 30.29 23.40
C TYR A 262 3.90 29.49 24.35
N LYS A 263 5.23 29.62 24.21
CA LYS A 263 6.22 28.85 24.96
C LYS A 263 5.95 27.35 24.88
N VAL A 264 5.77 26.87 23.64
CA VAL A 264 5.53 25.44 23.36
C VAL A 264 6.69 24.64 23.94
N THR A 265 6.34 23.57 24.67
CA THR A 265 7.33 22.73 25.37
C THR A 265 7.51 21.36 24.75
N ILE A 266 6.49 20.88 24.04
CA ILE A 266 6.48 19.56 23.42
C ILE A 266 5.71 19.61 22.11
N THR A 267 6.23 18.94 21.10
CA THR A 267 5.55 18.76 19.81
C THR A 267 5.73 17.35 19.29
N PHE A 268 4.79 16.93 18.46
CA PHE A 268 4.93 15.74 17.61
C PHE A 268 4.94 16.19 16.15
N LEU A 269 6.05 15.94 15.46
CA LEU A 269 6.24 16.28 14.05
C LEU A 269 6.74 15.05 13.28
N PRO A 270 5.95 14.53 12.34
CA PRO A 270 6.41 13.49 11.43
C PRO A 270 7.66 13.91 10.63
N PRO A 271 8.55 12.97 10.26
CA PRO A 271 9.80 13.24 9.57
C PRO A 271 9.68 14.02 8.25
N TYR A 272 8.56 13.86 7.53
CA TYR A 272 8.35 14.55 6.26
C TYR A 272 8.20 16.09 6.41
N TYR A 273 8.01 16.62 7.61
CA TYR A 273 8.05 18.07 7.87
C TYR A 273 9.48 18.59 8.15
N PHE A 274 10.48 17.72 8.33
CA PHE A 274 11.81 18.14 8.76
C PHE A 274 12.52 19.01 7.73
N THR A 275 12.36 18.74 6.44
CA THR A 275 12.98 19.56 5.39
C THR A 275 12.52 21.01 5.48
N GLU A 276 11.20 21.25 5.53
CA GLU A 276 10.63 22.59 5.67
C GLU A 276 11.01 23.24 7.00
N LEU A 277 10.95 22.46 8.10
CA LEU A 277 11.34 22.95 9.43
C LEU A 277 12.79 23.42 9.47
N LEU A 278 13.71 22.65 8.88
CA LEU A 278 15.14 22.98 8.82
C LEU A 278 15.40 24.19 7.93
N GLU A 279 14.72 24.27 6.77
CA GLU A 279 14.79 25.44 5.89
C GLU A 279 14.36 26.71 6.62
N GLU A 280 13.20 26.71 7.26
CA GLU A 280 12.70 27.87 8.00
C GLU A 280 13.53 28.16 9.25
N ARG A 281 14.01 27.14 9.97
CA ARG A 281 14.90 27.36 11.12
C ARG A 281 16.24 27.98 10.71
N SER A 282 16.75 27.65 9.52
CA SER A 282 17.99 28.22 8.99
C SER A 282 17.86 29.71 8.64
N LYS A 283 16.66 30.13 8.20
CA LYS A 283 16.33 31.52 7.82
C LYS A 283 15.98 32.39 9.04
N ASN A 284 15.37 31.80 10.07
CA ASN A 284 14.82 32.50 11.25
C ASN A 284 15.55 32.04 12.53
N LYS A 285 16.87 32.25 12.60
CA LYS A 285 17.71 31.80 13.72
C LYS A 285 17.48 32.59 15.00
N GLU A 286 17.00 33.82 14.85
CA GLU A 286 16.71 34.79 15.91
C GLU A 286 15.47 34.45 16.74
N VAL A 287 14.53 33.66 16.19
CA VAL A 287 13.32 33.24 16.91
C VAL A 287 13.70 32.35 18.09
N ASP A 288 13.21 32.68 19.28
CA ASP A 288 13.48 31.94 20.52
C ASP A 288 12.68 30.64 20.58
N VAL A 289 13.39 29.52 20.36
CA VAL A 289 12.84 28.16 20.46
C VAL A 289 13.22 27.45 21.77
N SER A 290 13.81 28.15 22.75
CA SER A 290 14.34 27.55 23.98
C SER A 290 13.28 26.93 24.89
N SER A 291 12.01 27.30 24.72
CA SER A 291 10.90 26.69 25.45
C SER A 291 10.65 25.24 25.02
N LEU A 292 11.01 24.87 23.78
CA LEU A 292 10.79 23.55 23.25
C LEU A 292 11.76 22.56 23.90
N ARG A 293 11.25 21.71 24.79
CA ARG A 293 12.05 20.73 25.53
C ARG A 293 12.09 19.38 24.82
N VAL A 294 11.02 19.02 24.12
CA VAL A 294 10.87 17.71 23.48
C VAL A 294 10.27 17.84 22.09
N LEU A 295 10.92 17.24 21.09
CA LEU A 295 10.39 17.05 19.74
C LEU A 295 10.29 15.54 19.48
N ILE A 296 9.07 15.04 19.43
CA ILE A 296 8.77 13.65 19.13
C ILE A 296 8.53 13.49 17.64
N THR A 297 9.10 12.46 17.03
CA THR A 297 8.81 12.11 15.64
C THR A 297 8.37 10.65 15.50
N GLY A 298 7.76 10.30 14.37
CA GLY A 298 7.27 8.95 14.10
C GLY A 298 6.28 8.90 12.94
N SER A 299 5.53 7.80 12.84
CA SER A 299 4.53 7.50 11.81
C SER A 299 5.05 7.21 10.41
N CYS A 300 6.32 7.47 10.10
CA CYS A 300 6.97 7.02 8.87
C CYS A 300 8.47 6.74 9.09
N HIS A 301 9.13 6.25 8.04
CA HIS A 301 10.56 5.95 8.06
C HIS A 301 11.39 7.21 8.34
N VAL A 302 12.46 7.05 9.13
CA VAL A 302 13.33 8.13 9.57
C VAL A 302 14.72 7.97 8.94
N VAL A 303 15.25 9.05 8.39
CA VAL A 303 16.63 9.09 7.90
C VAL A 303 17.55 9.65 8.98
N ALA A 304 18.63 8.91 9.31
CA ALA A 304 19.58 9.28 10.35
C ALA A 304 20.09 10.73 10.23
N LYS A 305 20.46 11.14 9.01
CA LYS A 305 20.94 12.49 8.73
C LYS A 305 19.91 13.56 9.10
N GLN A 306 18.64 13.38 8.73
CA GLN A 306 17.58 14.35 9.03
C GLN A 306 17.38 14.51 10.55
N MET A 307 17.45 13.42 11.31
CA MET A 307 17.37 13.47 12.78
C MET A 307 18.52 14.28 13.38
N LEU A 308 19.75 14.02 12.93
CA LEU A 308 20.92 14.74 13.41
C LEU A 308 20.87 16.23 13.05
N ASP A 309 20.44 16.56 11.82
CA ASP A 309 20.27 17.95 11.39
C ASP A 309 19.23 18.69 12.26
N VAL A 310 18.11 18.02 12.62
CA VAL A 310 17.09 18.58 13.53
C VAL A 310 17.63 18.74 14.95
N MET A 311 18.39 17.76 15.46
CA MET A 311 19.04 17.87 16.78
C MET A 311 20.02 19.03 16.83
N GLU A 312 20.75 19.30 15.76
CA GLU A 312 21.66 20.45 15.67
C GLU A 312 20.88 21.78 15.64
N ALA A 313 19.84 21.86 14.81
CA ALA A 313 19.00 23.06 14.68
C ALA A 313 18.22 23.41 15.96
N PHE A 314 17.98 22.41 16.81
CA PHE A 314 17.27 22.51 18.09
C PHE A 314 18.12 21.93 19.25
N ALA A 315 19.34 22.43 19.43
CA ALA A 315 20.36 21.87 20.34
C ALA A 315 19.96 21.70 21.82
N ASN A 316 18.95 22.42 22.31
CA ASN A 316 18.44 22.31 23.69
C ASN A 316 17.20 21.42 23.82
N THR A 317 16.79 20.78 22.72
CA THR A 317 15.58 19.96 22.63
C THR A 317 15.97 18.48 22.60
N LEU A 318 15.28 17.67 23.41
CA LEU A 318 15.34 16.22 23.28
C LEU A 318 14.55 15.79 22.03
N VAL A 319 15.24 15.26 21.02
CA VAL A 319 14.64 14.84 19.76
C VAL A 319 14.69 13.33 19.68
N TYR A 320 13.55 12.65 19.61
CA TYR A 320 13.53 11.19 19.49
C TYR A 320 12.37 10.67 18.66
N ASN A 321 12.60 9.50 18.07
CA ASN A 321 11.62 8.78 17.30
C ASN A 321 10.79 7.87 18.21
N ILE A 322 9.52 7.66 17.86
CA ILE A 322 8.60 6.75 18.54
C ILE A 322 8.00 5.77 17.54
N TYR A 323 7.75 4.57 18.03
CA TYR A 323 6.98 3.57 17.30
C TYR A 323 5.68 3.29 18.05
N GLY A 324 4.59 3.23 17.29
CA GLY A 324 3.26 2.98 17.84
C GLY A 324 2.28 2.61 16.74
N GLN A 325 1.18 1.98 17.15
CA GLN A 325 0.08 1.59 16.26
C GLN A 325 -1.26 1.94 16.92
N SER A 326 -2.25 2.30 16.10
CA SER A 326 -3.58 2.63 16.59
C SER A 326 -4.22 1.42 17.30
N GLU A 327 -4.00 0.21 16.80
CA GLU A 327 -4.53 -1.07 17.26
C GLU A 327 -4.11 -1.43 18.70
N VAL A 328 -3.06 -0.78 19.22
CA VAL A 328 -2.55 -0.98 20.60
C VAL A 328 -2.69 0.27 21.47
N GLY A 329 -3.41 1.28 20.98
CA GLY A 329 -3.68 2.51 21.72
C GLY A 329 -2.55 3.55 21.68
N GLY A 330 -1.63 3.46 20.72
CA GLY A 330 -0.56 4.45 20.54
C GLY A 330 0.84 3.85 20.70
N ALA A 331 1.68 4.49 21.52
CA ALA A 331 3.10 4.18 21.63
C ALA A 331 3.39 2.77 22.14
N ILE A 332 4.31 2.09 21.44
CA ILE A 332 4.85 0.75 21.75
C ILE A 332 6.30 0.88 22.25
N ALA A 333 7.11 1.70 21.57
CA ALA A 333 8.50 1.93 21.90
C ALA A 333 8.84 3.43 21.83
N LEU A 334 9.64 3.90 22.79
CA LEU A 334 10.19 5.25 22.85
C LEU A 334 11.39 5.34 23.80
N LEU A 335 12.18 6.42 23.70
CA LEU A 335 13.18 6.77 24.71
C LEU A 335 12.46 7.36 25.93
N SER A 336 12.11 6.49 26.88
CA SER A 336 11.22 6.85 28.00
C SER A 336 11.94 7.24 29.29
N ALA A 337 13.21 6.84 29.44
CA ALA A 337 13.99 7.05 30.65
C ALA A 337 15.18 8.00 30.38
N PRO A 338 15.50 8.95 31.28
CA PRO A 338 16.61 9.88 31.09
C PRO A 338 17.95 9.21 30.78
N GLU A 339 18.21 8.05 31.39
CA GLU A 339 19.39 7.24 31.13
C GLU A 339 19.49 6.76 29.68
N ASP A 340 18.38 6.63 28.95
CA ASP A 340 18.36 6.20 27.55
C ASP A 340 18.48 7.38 26.55
N TYR A 341 18.44 8.64 27.01
CA TYR A 341 18.42 9.82 26.11
C TYR A 341 19.70 10.01 25.30
N HIS A 342 20.81 9.39 25.70
CA HIS A 342 22.06 9.41 24.94
C HIS A 342 21.93 8.68 23.58
N PHE A 343 21.07 7.66 23.49
CA PHE A 343 20.83 6.92 22.26
C PHE A 343 20.26 7.77 21.12
N GLN A 344 19.66 8.93 21.42
CA GLN A 344 19.16 9.82 20.36
C GLN A 344 20.26 10.20 19.35
N LYS A 345 21.51 10.39 19.82
CA LYS A 345 22.66 10.77 18.97
C LYS A 345 23.44 9.56 18.48
N GLU A 346 23.60 8.55 19.34
CA GLU A 346 24.37 7.34 19.02
C GLU A 346 23.63 6.43 18.04
N LYS A 347 22.29 6.43 18.10
CA LYS A 347 21.40 5.54 17.34
C LYS A 347 20.21 6.35 16.79
N PRO A 348 20.44 7.34 15.90
CA PRO A 348 19.42 8.33 15.52
C PRO A 348 18.17 7.76 14.85
N THR A 349 18.21 6.52 14.36
CA THR A 349 17.08 5.82 13.75
C THR A 349 16.32 4.91 14.72
N THR A 350 16.80 4.72 15.96
CA THR A 350 16.08 3.90 16.94
C THR A 350 14.73 4.52 17.28
N VAL A 351 13.72 3.67 17.45
CA VAL A 351 12.42 4.06 18.02
C VAL A 351 12.41 3.96 19.55
N GLY A 352 13.59 3.76 20.16
CA GLY A 352 13.78 3.58 21.59
C GLY A 352 13.49 2.16 22.05
N LYS A 353 13.15 2.00 23.33
CA LYS A 353 12.91 0.69 23.95
C LYS A 353 11.43 0.40 24.03
N ILE A 354 11.06 -0.88 23.96
CA ILE A 354 9.66 -1.30 24.12
C ILE A 354 9.22 -0.98 25.55
N LEU A 355 8.05 -0.35 25.69
CA LEU A 355 7.49 0.02 26.99
C LEU A 355 7.24 -1.23 27.83
N GLY A 356 7.72 -1.23 29.09
CA GLY A 356 7.79 -2.42 29.95
C GLY A 356 6.46 -3.09 30.32
N HIS A 357 5.32 -2.57 29.88
CA HIS A 357 4.01 -3.21 30.05
C HIS A 357 3.57 -4.03 28.82
N HIS A 358 4.43 -4.14 27.82
CA HIS A 358 4.23 -4.99 26.65
C HIS A 358 5.06 -6.26 26.76
N THR A 359 4.46 -7.38 26.39
CA THR A 359 5.20 -8.60 26.05
C THR A 359 5.37 -8.64 24.54
N TRP A 360 6.55 -8.97 24.06
CA TRP A 360 6.85 -8.92 22.64
C TRP A 360 7.78 -10.06 22.24
N LYS A 361 7.79 -10.36 20.94
CA LYS A 361 8.76 -11.25 20.30
C LYS A 361 9.01 -10.76 18.88
N ILE A 362 10.16 -11.11 18.33
CA ILE A 362 10.43 -10.97 16.89
C ILE A 362 10.35 -12.37 16.29
N VAL A 363 9.67 -12.51 15.16
CA VAL A 363 9.40 -13.79 14.52
C VAL A 363 9.97 -13.78 13.12
N ASP A 364 10.73 -14.82 12.76
CA ASP A 364 11.26 -14.99 11.42
C ASP A 364 10.13 -15.09 10.38
N LEU A 365 10.31 -14.39 9.25
CA LEU A 365 9.26 -14.20 8.25
C LEU A 365 8.94 -15.47 7.44
N GLU A 366 9.84 -16.47 7.43
CA GLU A 366 9.67 -17.71 6.66
C GLU A 366 9.24 -18.88 7.55
N THR A 367 9.91 -19.06 8.68
CA THR A 367 9.71 -20.20 9.60
C THR A 367 8.58 -19.97 10.60
N GLU A 368 8.12 -18.72 10.74
CA GLU A 368 7.21 -18.28 11.80
C GLU A 368 7.68 -18.63 13.23
N GLN A 369 8.99 -18.87 13.42
CA GLN A 369 9.59 -19.15 14.73
C GLN A 369 10.20 -17.88 15.35
N PRO A 370 10.16 -17.74 16.70
CA PRO A 370 10.83 -16.62 17.37
C PRO A 370 12.34 -16.58 17.09
N VAL A 371 12.85 -15.39 16.78
CA VAL A 371 14.30 -15.12 16.78
C VAL A 371 14.74 -14.67 18.18
N THR A 372 15.88 -15.14 18.64
CA THR A 372 16.27 -15.04 20.07
C THR A 372 17.48 -14.16 20.34
N GLY A 373 18.21 -13.70 19.31
CA GLY A 373 19.39 -12.86 19.48
C GLY A 373 19.17 -11.40 19.02
N PRO A 374 20.01 -10.47 19.50
CA PRO A 374 20.05 -9.10 18.98
C PRO A 374 20.43 -9.10 17.49
N ASN A 375 20.06 -8.03 16.80
CA ASN A 375 20.33 -7.76 15.39
C ASN A 375 19.73 -8.80 14.42
N GLN A 376 18.76 -9.61 14.88
CA GLN A 376 18.01 -10.55 14.04
C GLN A 376 16.68 -9.93 13.61
N LYS A 377 16.50 -9.79 12.29
CA LYS A 377 15.32 -9.18 11.68
C LYS A 377 14.16 -10.18 11.60
N GLY A 378 12.95 -9.68 11.88
CA GLY A 378 11.72 -10.43 11.71
C GLY A 378 10.49 -9.56 11.93
N GLU A 379 9.31 -10.16 11.93
CA GLU A 379 8.07 -9.47 12.28
C GLU A 379 8.01 -9.23 13.79
N LEU A 380 7.83 -7.96 14.20
CA LEU A 380 7.51 -7.65 15.59
C LEU A 380 6.09 -8.14 15.91
N ARG A 381 5.94 -8.91 16.98
CA ARG A 381 4.64 -9.30 17.51
C ARG A 381 4.49 -8.88 18.95
N LEU A 382 3.32 -8.34 19.29
CA LEU A 382 3.06 -7.68 20.57
C LEU A 382 1.87 -8.31 21.28
N LYS A 383 1.98 -8.49 22.60
CA LYS A 383 0.87 -8.87 23.47
C LYS A 383 0.78 -7.85 24.60
N THR A 384 -0.38 -7.18 24.71
CA THR A 384 -0.57 -6.08 25.65
C THR A 384 -1.99 -6.03 26.24
N GLY A 385 -2.09 -5.57 27.48
CA GLY A 385 -3.40 -5.27 28.08
C GLY A 385 -4.13 -4.08 27.42
N ASN A 386 -3.44 -3.32 26.56
CA ASN A 386 -3.95 -2.11 25.89
C ASN A 386 -4.53 -2.36 24.48
N HIS A 387 -4.76 -3.60 24.06
CA HIS A 387 -5.31 -3.86 22.73
C HIS A 387 -6.68 -3.20 22.49
N MET A 388 -6.92 -2.83 21.23
CA MET A 388 -8.24 -2.55 20.70
C MET A 388 -9.22 -3.72 20.96
N ASN A 389 -10.51 -3.46 20.88
CA ASN A 389 -11.54 -4.50 20.90
C ASN A 389 -11.66 -5.25 19.56
N GLY A 390 -11.06 -4.72 18.50
CA GLY A 390 -11.14 -5.23 17.14
C GLY A 390 -11.44 -4.12 16.13
N TYR A 391 -11.56 -4.50 14.86
CA TYR A 391 -12.01 -3.59 13.81
C TYR A 391 -13.55 -3.52 13.78
N TYR A 392 -14.11 -2.33 13.63
CA TYR A 392 -15.56 -2.12 13.65
C TYR A 392 -16.23 -2.84 12.47
N LYS A 393 -17.21 -3.71 12.79
CA LYS A 393 -17.96 -4.53 11.82
C LYS A 393 -17.05 -5.41 10.92
N MET A 394 -15.84 -5.76 11.38
CA MET A 394 -14.88 -6.58 10.63
C MET A 394 -14.26 -7.66 11.53
N ASP A 395 -13.89 -8.79 10.94
CA ASP A 395 -13.12 -9.82 11.64
C ASP A 395 -11.67 -9.38 11.81
N CYS A 396 -11.10 -9.67 13.00
CA CYS A 396 -9.69 -9.42 13.34
C CYS A 396 -8.96 -10.68 13.81
N SER A 397 -9.55 -11.86 13.63
CA SER A 397 -8.96 -13.14 14.05
C SER A 397 -7.59 -13.40 13.42
N GLY A 398 -7.40 -13.01 12.16
CA GLY A 398 -6.14 -13.17 11.42
C GLY A 398 -5.02 -12.20 11.82
N ASP A 399 -5.32 -11.18 12.64
CA ASP A 399 -4.31 -10.21 13.10
C ASP A 399 -3.56 -10.71 14.34
N PHE A 400 -3.90 -11.88 14.89
CA PHE A 400 -3.22 -12.49 16.02
C PHE A 400 -2.60 -13.84 15.63
N ASP A 401 -1.47 -14.17 16.25
CA ASP A 401 -0.91 -15.52 16.15
C ASP A 401 -1.59 -16.51 17.11
N SER A 402 -1.22 -17.79 17.01
CA SER A 402 -1.81 -18.87 17.83
C SER A 402 -1.60 -18.71 19.34
N GLU A 403 -0.66 -17.87 19.76
CA GLU A 403 -0.37 -17.55 21.16
C GLU A 403 -1.05 -16.25 21.63
N GLY A 404 -1.79 -15.60 20.73
CA GLY A 404 -2.50 -14.34 20.98
C GLY A 404 -1.59 -13.11 20.97
N TYR A 405 -0.45 -13.15 20.27
CA TYR A 405 0.31 -11.92 19.96
C TYR A 405 -0.26 -11.28 18.71
N PHE A 406 -0.51 -9.97 18.79
CA PHE A 406 -0.86 -9.14 17.65
C PHE A 406 0.32 -9.06 16.67
N ARG A 407 0.03 -9.37 15.41
CA ARG A 407 0.95 -9.26 14.28
C ARG A 407 1.01 -7.80 13.85
N THR A 408 2.11 -7.10 14.17
CA THR A 408 2.23 -5.67 13.83
C THR A 408 2.30 -5.44 12.32
N GLY A 409 2.75 -6.45 11.56
CA GLY A 409 3.03 -6.33 10.14
C GLY A 409 4.27 -5.49 9.82
N ASP A 410 5.07 -5.14 10.84
CA ASP A 410 6.28 -4.33 10.72
C ASP A 410 7.53 -5.20 10.98
N VAL A 411 8.53 -5.08 10.10
CA VAL A 411 9.83 -5.76 10.22
C VAL A 411 10.70 -4.95 11.17
N ALA A 412 11.18 -5.60 12.22
CA ALA A 412 11.97 -4.99 13.26
C ALA A 412 13.14 -5.87 13.69
N TYR A 413 14.08 -5.28 14.41
CA TYR A 413 15.10 -5.94 15.21
C TYR A 413 15.41 -5.06 16.44
N TYR A 414 16.05 -5.65 17.44
CA TYR A 414 16.62 -4.91 18.58
C TYR A 414 18.11 -5.17 18.65
N ASP A 415 18.88 -4.23 19.20
CA ASP A 415 20.33 -4.40 19.38
C ASP A 415 20.71 -4.85 20.80
N GLU A 416 22.00 -4.87 21.10
CA GLU A 416 22.56 -5.29 22.38
C GLU A 416 22.15 -4.41 23.58
N ASP A 417 21.66 -3.19 23.33
CA ASP A 417 21.17 -2.28 24.37
C ASP A 417 19.63 -2.28 24.48
N ASP A 418 18.96 -3.25 23.85
CA ASP A 418 17.50 -3.36 23.72
C ASP A 418 16.85 -2.20 22.95
N CYS A 419 17.63 -1.43 22.17
CA CYS A 419 17.08 -0.40 21.30
C CYS A 419 16.39 -1.05 20.10
N LEU A 420 15.13 -0.71 19.86
CA LEU A 420 14.33 -1.24 18.76
C LEU A 420 14.53 -0.40 17.50
N PHE A 421 14.56 -1.07 16.35
CA PHE A 421 14.63 -0.48 15.02
C PHE A 421 13.52 -1.05 14.15
N ILE A 422 12.83 -0.18 13.43
CA ILE A 422 11.77 -0.53 12.48
C ILE A 422 12.31 -0.30 11.07
N GLU A 423 12.30 -1.34 10.25
CA GLU A 423 12.88 -1.27 8.91
C GLU A 423 11.82 -0.91 7.86
N ASP A 424 10.73 -1.69 7.75
CA ASP A 424 9.63 -1.44 6.83
C ASP A 424 8.42 -2.32 7.20
N ARG A 425 7.35 -2.25 6.42
CA ARG A 425 6.21 -3.16 6.53
C ARG A 425 6.44 -4.44 5.75
N VAL A 426 6.05 -5.57 6.34
CA VAL A 426 6.06 -6.90 5.70
C VAL A 426 5.34 -6.88 4.35
N LYS A 427 4.26 -6.10 4.23
CA LYS A 427 3.48 -5.96 2.99
C LYS A 427 4.18 -5.14 1.88
N ASN A 428 5.03 -4.18 2.25
CA ASN A 428 5.71 -3.26 1.32
C ASN A 428 6.86 -4.00 0.63
N MET A 429 7.38 -5.00 1.33
CA MET A 429 8.41 -5.91 0.86
C MET A 429 8.03 -6.57 -0.46
N PHE A 430 8.93 -6.50 -1.44
CA PHE A 430 8.78 -7.20 -2.70
C PHE A 430 9.92 -8.21 -2.90
N LYS A 431 9.63 -9.29 -3.62
CA LYS A 431 10.62 -10.33 -3.90
C LYS A 431 11.38 -10.02 -5.18
N TYR A 432 12.71 -9.99 -5.10
CA TYR A 432 13.60 -9.94 -6.25
C TYR A 432 14.57 -11.13 -6.21
N ARG A 433 14.47 -12.05 -7.18
CA ARG A 433 15.33 -13.25 -7.27
C ARG A 433 15.38 -14.11 -5.99
N GLY A 434 14.27 -14.17 -5.25
CA GLY A 434 14.19 -14.88 -3.98
C GLY A 434 14.58 -14.03 -2.76
N TRP A 435 15.17 -12.86 -2.96
CA TRP A 435 15.47 -11.91 -1.89
C TRP A 435 14.25 -11.09 -1.54
N HIS A 436 14.05 -10.92 -0.25
CA HIS A 436 13.09 -10.00 0.33
C HIS A 436 13.71 -8.58 0.33
N ILE A 437 13.17 -7.70 -0.51
CA ILE A 437 13.64 -6.31 -0.62
C ILE A 437 12.65 -5.41 0.11
N LEU A 438 13.18 -4.60 1.04
CA LEU A 438 12.42 -3.58 1.76
C LEU A 438 12.60 -2.23 1.03
N PRO A 439 11.53 -1.64 0.46
CA PRO A 439 11.59 -0.33 -0.20
C PRO A 439 12.31 0.76 0.60
N ALA A 440 12.03 0.86 1.91
CA ALA A 440 12.55 1.92 2.77
C ALA A 440 14.09 1.98 2.81
N ILE A 441 14.78 0.84 2.71
CA ILE A 441 16.24 0.79 2.64
C ILE A 441 16.74 1.50 1.38
N LEU A 442 16.11 1.24 0.24
CA LEU A 442 16.49 1.84 -1.05
C LEU A 442 16.12 3.32 -1.09
N GLU A 443 14.98 3.69 -0.52
CA GLU A 443 14.57 5.10 -0.34
C GLU A 443 15.59 5.85 0.52
N GLY A 444 16.02 5.27 1.64
CA GLY A 444 17.06 5.82 2.51
C GLY A 444 18.35 6.13 1.75
N VAL A 445 18.86 5.17 0.96
CA VAL A 445 20.07 5.36 0.13
C VAL A 445 19.85 6.45 -0.93
N LEU A 446 18.68 6.52 -1.57
CA LEU A 446 18.38 7.56 -2.55
C LEU A 446 18.34 8.95 -1.90
N MET A 447 17.78 9.06 -0.69
CA MET A 447 17.68 10.31 0.06
C MET A 447 19.04 10.86 0.52
N GLU A 448 20.12 10.06 0.47
CA GLU A 448 21.49 10.55 0.71
C GLU A 448 22.02 11.41 -0.46
N HIS A 449 21.44 11.29 -1.65
CA HIS A 449 21.93 12.02 -2.84
C HIS A 449 21.40 13.47 -2.86
N PRO A 450 22.26 14.50 -2.92
CA PRO A 450 21.86 15.91 -2.73
C PRO A 450 20.91 16.47 -3.80
N ALA A 451 20.84 15.83 -4.98
CA ALA A 451 19.90 16.20 -6.04
C ALA A 451 18.49 15.59 -5.87
N ILE A 452 18.28 14.70 -4.89
CA ILE A 452 17.01 14.01 -4.67
C ILE A 452 16.29 14.71 -3.52
N LYS A 453 15.14 15.33 -3.83
CA LYS A 453 14.28 15.98 -2.82
C LYS A 453 13.49 14.95 -2.00
N GLU A 454 12.92 13.96 -2.68
CA GLU A 454 12.09 12.89 -2.12
C GLU A 454 12.26 11.62 -2.97
N ALA A 455 12.12 10.44 -2.35
CA ALA A 455 12.22 9.15 -3.03
C ALA A 455 11.08 8.21 -2.61
N ALA A 456 10.59 7.42 -3.57
CA ALA A 456 9.63 6.33 -3.32
C ALA A 456 10.01 5.12 -4.19
N VAL A 457 10.01 3.93 -3.60
CA VAL A 457 10.40 2.69 -4.26
C VAL A 457 9.23 1.71 -4.27
N VAL A 458 8.93 1.15 -5.44
CA VAL A 458 7.86 0.16 -5.60
C VAL A 458 8.33 -1.04 -6.42
N GLY A 459 7.93 -2.24 -5.99
CA GLY A 459 8.13 -3.46 -6.76
C GLY A 459 7.21 -3.48 -7.99
N THR A 460 7.79 -3.50 -9.19
CA THR A 460 7.02 -3.68 -10.43
C THR A 460 6.95 -5.15 -10.82
N LYS A 461 5.77 -5.61 -11.26
CA LYS A 461 5.61 -6.97 -11.77
C LYS A 461 6.37 -7.10 -13.09
N TYR A 462 7.32 -8.02 -13.14
CA TYR A 462 8.10 -8.33 -14.34
C TYR A 462 7.70 -9.71 -14.88
N SER A 463 6.68 -9.77 -15.74
CA SER A 463 6.24 -10.99 -16.43
C SER A 463 6.85 -11.08 -17.84
N LEU A 464 6.71 -12.24 -18.48
CA LEU A 464 7.13 -12.40 -19.88
C LEU A 464 6.42 -11.40 -20.80
N GLY A 465 5.09 -11.28 -20.70
CA GLY A 465 4.31 -10.34 -21.50
C GLY A 465 4.73 -8.88 -21.29
N SER A 466 4.93 -8.44 -20.03
CA SER A 466 5.39 -7.08 -19.76
C SER A 466 6.80 -6.82 -20.27
N ALA A 467 7.70 -7.81 -20.17
CA ALA A 467 9.05 -7.69 -20.69
C ALA A 467 9.07 -7.57 -22.22
N LEU A 468 8.33 -8.45 -22.92
CA LEU A 468 8.21 -8.40 -24.38
C LEU A 468 7.60 -7.07 -24.83
N TYR A 469 6.49 -6.63 -24.23
CA TYR A 469 5.86 -5.35 -24.56
C TYR A 469 6.83 -4.17 -24.40
N THR A 470 7.51 -4.07 -23.26
CA THR A 470 8.44 -2.97 -22.97
C THR A 470 9.61 -2.94 -23.95
N HIS A 471 10.22 -4.09 -24.26
CA HIS A 471 11.36 -4.13 -25.18
C HIS A 471 10.94 -3.92 -26.64
N MET A 472 9.82 -4.51 -27.09
CA MET A 472 9.28 -4.22 -28.43
C MET A 472 8.91 -2.75 -28.60
N LYS A 473 8.40 -2.10 -27.53
CA LYS A 473 8.12 -0.65 -27.52
C LYS A 473 9.42 0.16 -27.54
N HIS A 474 10.45 -0.25 -26.81
CA HIS A 474 11.75 0.41 -26.79
C HIS A 474 12.46 0.31 -28.15
N PHE A 475 12.46 -0.87 -28.77
CA PHE A 475 13.08 -1.14 -30.08
C PHE A 475 12.15 -0.87 -31.27
N ARG A 476 11.07 -0.10 -31.09
CA ARG A 476 9.97 0.07 -32.07
C ARG A 476 10.41 0.35 -33.51
N ASN A 477 11.49 1.10 -33.69
CA ASN A 477 12.00 1.51 -35.01
C ASN A 477 13.03 0.53 -35.60
N ARG A 478 13.44 -0.51 -34.87
CA ARG A 478 14.35 -1.55 -35.35
C ARG A 478 13.58 -2.62 -36.13
N ILE A 479 14.30 -3.28 -37.02
CA ILE A 479 13.79 -4.45 -37.75
C ILE A 479 13.66 -5.61 -36.76
N ALA A 480 12.47 -6.21 -36.71
CA ALA A 480 12.17 -7.38 -35.91
C ALA A 480 12.27 -8.66 -36.73
N GLN A 481 11.78 -8.64 -37.98
CA GLN A 481 11.67 -9.83 -38.82
C GLN A 481 11.93 -9.54 -40.31
N TYR A 482 12.60 -10.47 -40.98
CA TYR A 482 12.67 -10.59 -42.44
C TYR A 482 11.93 -11.86 -42.85
N GLU A 483 10.98 -11.78 -43.78
CA GLU A 483 10.33 -12.94 -44.37
C GLU A 483 10.99 -13.24 -45.72
N ASP A 484 11.74 -14.33 -45.78
CA ASP A 484 12.61 -14.59 -46.94
C ASP A 484 11.83 -14.88 -48.24
N GLU A 485 10.65 -15.51 -48.16
CA GLU A 485 9.86 -15.87 -49.33
C GLU A 485 9.22 -14.66 -50.03
N THR A 486 8.95 -13.59 -49.28
CA THR A 486 8.18 -12.42 -49.74
C THR A 486 9.01 -11.14 -49.77
N ASP A 487 10.27 -11.20 -49.34
CA ASP A 487 11.14 -10.05 -49.08
C ASP A 487 10.55 -9.02 -48.10
N TYR A 488 9.56 -9.41 -47.32
CA TYR A 488 8.87 -8.52 -46.41
C TYR A 488 9.75 -8.21 -45.18
N VAL A 489 9.83 -6.92 -44.82
CA VAL A 489 10.57 -6.43 -43.65
C VAL A 489 9.59 -5.90 -42.61
N ASP A 490 9.69 -6.42 -41.40
CA ASP A 490 8.83 -6.08 -40.28
C ASP A 490 9.61 -5.35 -39.19
N THR A 491 9.05 -4.26 -38.68
CA THR A 491 9.62 -3.55 -37.53
C THR A 491 9.03 -4.07 -36.22
N TYR A 492 9.74 -3.86 -35.11
CA TYR A 492 9.18 -4.16 -33.78
C TYR A 492 7.88 -3.39 -33.52
N GLY A 493 7.73 -2.17 -34.05
CA GLY A 493 6.50 -1.40 -33.96
C GLY A 493 5.32 -2.03 -34.70
N ALA A 494 5.53 -2.45 -35.94
CA ALA A 494 4.49 -3.11 -36.74
C ALA A 494 4.10 -4.48 -36.13
N LEU A 495 5.08 -5.28 -35.72
CA LEU A 495 4.86 -6.54 -35.02
C LEU A 495 4.11 -6.34 -33.68
N LEU A 496 4.51 -5.36 -32.87
CA LEU A 496 3.86 -5.03 -31.61
C LEU A 496 2.39 -4.63 -31.83
N THR A 497 2.10 -3.83 -32.86
CA THR A 497 0.72 -3.45 -33.19
C THR A 497 -0.15 -4.67 -33.52
N ARG A 498 0.37 -5.65 -34.26
CA ARG A 498 -0.37 -6.90 -34.54
C ARG A 498 -0.58 -7.71 -33.26
N CYS A 499 0.44 -7.85 -32.43
CA CYS A 499 0.33 -8.56 -31.14
C CYS A 499 -0.70 -7.90 -30.20
N ILE A 500 -0.73 -6.57 -30.10
CA ILE A 500 -1.72 -5.86 -29.29
C ILE A 500 -3.13 -6.07 -29.83
N ARG A 501 -3.34 -5.98 -31.14
CA ARG A 501 -4.67 -6.20 -31.75
C ARG A 501 -5.17 -7.62 -31.49
N THR A 502 -4.31 -8.62 -31.66
CA THR A 502 -4.61 -10.01 -31.33
C THR A 502 -4.93 -10.18 -29.85
N ALA A 503 -4.15 -9.57 -28.95
CA ALA A 503 -4.38 -9.61 -27.50
C ALA A 503 -5.75 -9.04 -27.12
N VAL A 504 -6.10 -7.86 -27.64
CA VAL A 504 -7.41 -7.24 -27.43
C VAL A 504 -8.54 -8.13 -27.93
N LYS A 505 -8.38 -8.72 -29.13
CA LYS A 505 -9.39 -9.62 -29.68
C LYS A 505 -9.59 -10.87 -28.83
N LEU A 506 -8.50 -11.44 -28.31
CA LEU A 506 -8.59 -12.58 -27.39
C LEU A 506 -9.39 -12.21 -26.13
N GLN A 507 -9.18 -11.03 -25.56
CA GLN A 507 -9.96 -10.55 -24.42
C GLN A 507 -11.45 -10.35 -24.76
N GLU A 508 -11.77 -9.79 -25.94
CA GLU A 508 -13.16 -9.67 -26.41
C GLU A 508 -13.87 -11.03 -26.55
N LEU A 509 -13.11 -12.09 -26.87
CA LEU A 509 -13.60 -13.47 -26.94
C LEU A 509 -13.64 -14.17 -25.56
N GLY A 510 -13.40 -13.43 -24.48
CA GLY A 510 -13.45 -13.95 -23.11
C GLY A 510 -12.29 -14.88 -22.75
N ILE A 511 -11.14 -14.75 -23.43
CA ILE A 511 -9.90 -15.45 -23.08
C ILE A 511 -9.22 -14.73 -21.91
N GLY A 512 -8.96 -15.47 -20.83
CA GLY A 512 -8.34 -14.98 -19.59
C GLY A 512 -7.10 -15.77 -19.15
N GLU A 513 -6.64 -15.53 -17.92
CA GLU A 513 -5.33 -15.98 -17.41
C GLU A 513 -5.12 -17.50 -17.39
N ASP A 514 -6.19 -18.30 -17.26
CA ASP A 514 -6.10 -19.77 -17.19
C ASP A 514 -6.42 -20.46 -18.53
N ASP A 515 -6.77 -19.70 -19.56
CA ASP A 515 -7.17 -20.26 -20.85
C ASP A 515 -5.94 -20.60 -21.70
N ILE A 516 -5.96 -21.77 -22.35
CA ILE A 516 -4.93 -22.18 -23.29
C ILE A 516 -5.27 -21.68 -24.70
N VAL A 517 -4.34 -20.94 -25.29
CA VAL A 517 -4.39 -20.45 -26.67
C VAL A 517 -3.35 -21.19 -27.48
N SER A 518 -3.78 -21.97 -28.46
CA SER A 518 -2.86 -22.77 -29.25
C SER A 518 -2.61 -22.25 -30.66
N ALA A 519 -1.41 -22.48 -31.21
CA ALA A 519 -1.10 -22.20 -32.61
C ALA A 519 -0.44 -23.42 -33.31
N CYS A 520 -0.99 -23.84 -34.45
CA CYS A 520 -0.45 -24.88 -35.34
C CYS A 520 -0.20 -24.26 -36.72
N THR A 521 1.03 -23.82 -36.98
CA THR A 521 1.34 -23.10 -38.21
C THR A 521 2.79 -23.32 -38.65
N HIS A 522 3.02 -23.26 -39.95
CA HIS A 522 4.36 -23.13 -40.51
C HIS A 522 4.95 -21.75 -40.21
N ASN A 523 6.22 -21.55 -40.55
CA ASN A 523 6.89 -20.27 -40.35
C ASN A 523 6.44 -19.24 -41.36
N HIS A 524 5.90 -18.13 -40.86
CA HIS A 524 5.57 -16.92 -41.62
C HIS A 524 5.57 -15.72 -40.67
N ARG A 525 5.51 -14.49 -41.19
CA ARG A 525 5.56 -13.24 -40.40
C ARG A 525 4.56 -13.12 -39.24
N ASN A 526 3.41 -13.81 -39.33
CA ASN A 526 2.35 -13.76 -38.31
C ASN A 526 2.38 -14.95 -37.35
N SER A 527 3.25 -15.93 -37.56
CA SER A 527 3.29 -17.18 -36.78
C SER A 527 3.62 -16.96 -35.29
N CYS A 528 4.44 -15.95 -34.97
CA CYS A 528 4.78 -15.57 -33.60
C CYS A 528 3.71 -14.74 -32.88
N VAL A 529 2.75 -14.17 -33.63
CA VAL A 529 1.80 -13.18 -33.11
C VAL A 529 0.88 -13.79 -32.05
N PRO A 530 0.24 -14.97 -32.26
CA PRO A 530 -0.59 -15.58 -31.23
C PRO A 530 0.18 -15.86 -29.94
N PHE A 531 1.43 -16.34 -30.04
CA PHE A 531 2.26 -16.62 -28.87
C PHE A 531 2.49 -15.35 -28.04
N ILE A 532 3.02 -14.29 -28.67
CA ILE A 532 3.33 -13.03 -27.99
C ILE A 532 2.06 -12.37 -27.44
N ALA A 533 1.00 -12.30 -28.26
CA ALA A 533 -0.28 -11.70 -27.88
C ALA A 533 -0.93 -12.40 -26.69
N THR A 534 -0.83 -13.73 -26.62
CA THR A 534 -1.35 -14.51 -25.49
C THR A 534 -0.62 -14.15 -24.20
N THR A 535 0.71 -13.96 -24.24
CA THR A 535 1.47 -13.50 -23.06
C THR A 535 1.08 -12.07 -22.63
N PHE A 536 0.57 -11.24 -23.55
CA PHE A 536 0.04 -9.90 -23.26
C PHE A 536 -1.38 -9.90 -22.68
N ILE A 537 -1.99 -11.06 -22.43
CA ILE A 537 -3.26 -11.17 -21.71
C ILE A 537 -3.18 -12.17 -20.54
N GLY A 538 -1.99 -12.76 -20.33
CA GLY A 538 -1.72 -13.64 -19.19
C GLY A 538 -2.24 -15.05 -19.37
N ALA A 539 -2.90 -15.32 -20.50
CA ALA A 539 -3.30 -16.64 -20.95
C ALA A 539 -2.07 -17.51 -21.29
N ILE A 540 -2.30 -18.81 -21.50
CA ILE A 540 -1.23 -19.79 -21.66
C ILE A 540 -1.02 -20.11 -23.15
N PRO A 541 0.05 -19.61 -23.80
CA PRO A 541 0.35 -19.99 -25.17
C PRO A 541 0.88 -21.43 -25.22
N ALA A 542 0.34 -22.20 -26.16
CA ALA A 542 0.84 -23.51 -26.53
C ALA A 542 0.96 -23.60 -28.05
N THR A 543 1.87 -24.42 -28.57
CA THR A 543 2.04 -24.51 -30.02
C THR A 543 2.29 -25.92 -30.50
N PHE A 544 1.90 -26.18 -31.74
CA PHE A 544 2.02 -27.46 -32.42
C PHE A 544 2.96 -27.33 -33.62
N ASP A 545 3.72 -28.38 -33.89
CA ASP A 545 4.39 -28.54 -35.18
C ASP A 545 3.38 -29.13 -36.18
N PRO A 546 3.09 -28.47 -37.31
CA PRO A 546 2.20 -29.02 -38.34
C PRO A 546 2.70 -30.34 -38.95
N ALA A 547 3.98 -30.71 -38.74
CA ALA A 547 4.54 -31.99 -39.18
C ALA A 547 4.28 -33.18 -38.22
N LEU A 548 3.60 -32.97 -37.09
CA LEU A 548 3.27 -34.05 -36.15
C LEU A 548 2.33 -35.08 -36.77
N SER A 549 2.45 -36.33 -36.31
CA SER A 549 1.50 -37.37 -36.68
C SER A 549 0.09 -37.03 -36.18
N GLN A 550 -0.95 -37.57 -36.82
CA GLN A 550 -2.33 -37.40 -36.34
C GLN A 550 -2.50 -37.94 -34.90
N ILE A 551 -1.81 -39.04 -34.56
CA ILE A 551 -1.87 -39.65 -33.22
C ILE A 551 -1.30 -38.71 -32.16
N ASP A 552 -0.16 -38.10 -32.44
CA ASP A 552 0.48 -37.13 -31.55
C ASP A 552 -0.37 -35.87 -31.41
N THR A 553 -0.89 -35.36 -32.52
CA THR A 553 -1.74 -34.16 -32.56
C THR A 553 -3.03 -34.36 -31.75
N ILE A 554 -3.69 -35.52 -31.90
CA ILE A 554 -4.89 -35.88 -31.11
C ILE A 554 -4.56 -35.96 -29.62
N SER A 555 -3.44 -36.57 -29.27
CA SER A 555 -3.01 -36.73 -27.87
C SER A 555 -2.73 -35.36 -27.22
N LEU A 556 -2.06 -34.46 -27.94
CA LEU A 556 -1.77 -33.11 -27.49
C LEU A 556 -3.04 -32.26 -27.34
N LEU A 557 -3.99 -32.37 -28.27
CA LEU A 557 -5.27 -31.66 -28.19
C LEU A 557 -6.06 -32.07 -26.94
N ARG A 558 -6.10 -33.36 -26.62
CA ARG A 558 -6.75 -33.88 -25.40
C ARG A 558 -6.07 -33.42 -24.11
N LEU A 559 -4.75 -33.26 -24.14
CA LEU A 559 -3.98 -32.82 -22.98
C LEU A 559 -4.18 -31.31 -22.69
N MET A 560 -4.34 -30.50 -23.74
CA MET A 560 -4.42 -29.04 -23.62
C MET A 560 -5.83 -28.48 -23.55
N GLU A 561 -6.80 -29.12 -24.21
CA GLU A 561 -8.17 -28.61 -24.37
C GLU A 561 -8.21 -27.09 -24.72
N PRO A 562 -7.53 -26.66 -25.80
CA PRO A 562 -7.39 -25.23 -26.09
C PRO A 562 -8.73 -24.57 -26.37
N LYS A 563 -8.93 -23.39 -25.78
CA LYS A 563 -10.15 -22.59 -25.96
C LYS A 563 -10.20 -21.90 -27.33
N ILE A 564 -9.03 -21.58 -27.86
CA ILE A 564 -8.87 -21.02 -29.20
C ILE A 564 -7.64 -21.61 -29.89
N ILE A 565 -7.77 -21.87 -31.20
CA ILE A 565 -6.69 -22.43 -32.02
C ILE A 565 -6.45 -21.53 -33.24
N PHE A 566 -5.20 -21.13 -33.43
CA PHE A 566 -4.69 -20.52 -34.67
C PHE A 566 -4.10 -21.61 -35.56
N VAL A 567 -4.53 -21.68 -36.82
CA VAL A 567 -4.07 -22.74 -37.74
C VAL A 567 -3.74 -22.16 -39.13
N SER A 568 -2.70 -22.67 -39.78
CA SER A 568 -2.43 -22.30 -41.18
C SER A 568 -3.44 -22.94 -42.12
N GLN A 569 -3.71 -22.29 -43.25
CA GLN A 569 -4.67 -22.80 -44.23
C GLN A 569 -4.29 -24.20 -44.74
N GLU A 570 -3.01 -24.48 -44.90
CA GLU A 570 -2.52 -25.78 -45.37
C GLU A 570 -2.71 -26.89 -44.34
N ALA A 571 -2.56 -26.59 -43.05
CA ALA A 571 -2.71 -27.56 -41.96
C ALA A 571 -4.18 -27.78 -41.57
N LEU A 572 -5.09 -26.89 -41.97
CA LEU A 572 -6.49 -26.87 -41.51
C LEU A 572 -7.22 -28.19 -41.73
N LYS A 573 -7.10 -28.83 -42.90
CA LYS A 573 -7.83 -30.07 -43.21
C LYS A 573 -7.41 -31.23 -42.32
N ASP A 574 -6.11 -31.45 -42.16
CA ASP A 574 -5.59 -32.52 -41.33
C ASP A 574 -5.87 -32.25 -39.84
N PHE A 575 -5.85 -30.97 -39.46
CA PHE A 575 -6.13 -30.55 -38.09
C PHE A 575 -7.63 -30.69 -37.73
N GLU A 576 -8.56 -30.44 -38.66
CA GLU A 576 -10.00 -30.70 -38.48
C GLU A 576 -10.27 -32.17 -38.11
N ILE A 577 -9.63 -33.11 -38.83
CA ILE A 577 -9.73 -34.55 -38.56
C ILE A 577 -9.20 -34.86 -37.15
N CYS A 578 -8.11 -34.21 -36.73
CA CYS A 578 -7.54 -34.39 -35.41
C CYS A 578 -8.45 -33.82 -34.31
N ILE A 579 -9.07 -32.65 -34.50
CA ILE A 579 -10.02 -32.05 -33.55
C ILE A 579 -11.23 -32.98 -33.35
N GLU A 580 -11.80 -33.48 -34.45
CA GLU A 580 -12.95 -34.39 -34.40
C GLU A 580 -12.63 -35.68 -33.62
N LYS A 581 -11.49 -36.32 -33.94
CA LYS A 581 -11.04 -37.54 -33.25
C LYS A 581 -10.59 -37.30 -31.80
N ALA A 582 -10.09 -36.10 -31.49
CA ALA A 582 -9.72 -35.71 -30.13
C ALA A 582 -10.95 -35.47 -29.25
N GLN A 583 -12.13 -35.22 -29.85
CA GLN A 583 -13.37 -34.84 -29.16
C GLN A 583 -13.26 -33.50 -28.40
N VAL A 584 -12.34 -32.64 -28.81
CA VAL A 584 -12.16 -31.30 -28.24
C VAL A 584 -13.03 -30.31 -29.01
N LYS A 585 -13.67 -29.38 -28.31
CA LYS A 585 -14.54 -28.35 -28.93
C LYS A 585 -13.98 -26.96 -28.63
N PRO A 586 -12.96 -26.49 -29.37
CA PRO A 586 -12.48 -25.12 -29.21
C PRO A 586 -13.63 -24.15 -29.49
N ALA A 587 -13.73 -23.09 -28.70
CA ALA A 587 -14.76 -22.06 -28.89
C ALA A 587 -14.57 -21.31 -30.21
N HIS A 588 -13.30 -21.17 -30.64
CA HIS A 588 -12.93 -20.45 -31.86
C HIS A 588 -11.76 -21.13 -32.60
N ILE A 589 -11.83 -21.14 -33.94
CA ILE A 589 -10.72 -21.51 -34.84
C ILE A 589 -10.41 -20.29 -35.71
N VAL A 590 -9.15 -19.87 -35.71
CA VAL A 590 -8.64 -18.72 -36.47
C VAL A 590 -7.68 -19.25 -37.54
N VAL A 591 -7.91 -18.88 -38.80
CA VAL A 591 -7.11 -19.36 -39.93
C VAL A 591 -6.19 -18.25 -40.44
N PHE A 592 -4.90 -18.55 -40.59
CA PHE A 592 -3.97 -17.68 -41.32
C PHE A 592 -4.25 -17.81 -42.83
N GLY A 593 -5.07 -16.91 -43.38
CA GLY A 593 -5.50 -16.90 -44.79
C GLY A 593 -7.02 -16.80 -44.96
N ASP A 594 -7.52 -16.95 -46.20
CA ASP A 594 -8.95 -16.95 -46.51
C ASP A 594 -9.62 -18.25 -46.07
N SER A 595 -10.56 -18.15 -45.14
CA SER A 595 -11.32 -19.27 -44.56
C SER A 595 -12.60 -19.61 -45.34
N LYS A 596 -12.91 -18.90 -46.43
CA LYS A 596 -14.15 -19.02 -47.20
C LYS A 596 -15.42 -18.95 -46.33
N GLY A 597 -15.38 -18.21 -45.23
CA GLY A 597 -16.51 -17.97 -44.32
C GLY A 597 -16.80 -19.08 -43.30
N LYS A 598 -16.07 -20.20 -43.28
CA LYS A 598 -16.26 -21.29 -42.29
C LYS A 598 -15.62 -21.00 -40.93
N TYR A 599 -14.51 -20.24 -40.91
CA TYR A 599 -13.73 -19.91 -39.71
C TYR A 599 -13.37 -18.42 -39.68
N ILE A 600 -12.85 -17.92 -38.54
CA ILE A 600 -12.42 -16.53 -38.42
C ILE A 600 -11.10 -16.37 -39.19
N SER A 601 -11.01 -15.43 -40.15
CA SER A 601 -9.74 -15.13 -40.80
C SER A 601 -8.84 -14.33 -39.85
N PHE A 602 -7.51 -14.52 -39.93
CA PHE A 602 -6.58 -13.76 -39.10
C PHE A 602 -6.63 -12.25 -39.39
N ASP A 603 -6.91 -11.84 -40.63
CA ASP A 603 -7.04 -10.43 -41.00
C ASP A 603 -8.29 -9.79 -40.36
N ASP A 604 -9.40 -10.52 -40.26
CA ASP A 604 -10.57 -10.08 -39.50
C ASP A 604 -10.30 -10.00 -37.99
N PHE A 605 -9.45 -10.89 -37.49
CA PHE A 605 -9.04 -10.94 -36.08
C PHE A 605 -8.26 -9.69 -35.64
N LEU A 606 -7.66 -8.93 -36.57
CA LEU A 606 -6.86 -7.73 -36.29
C LEU A 606 -7.67 -6.42 -36.18
N LYS A 607 -9.01 -6.46 -36.28
CA LYS A 607 -9.87 -5.26 -36.35
C LYS A 607 -10.20 -4.49 -35.04
N PRO A 608 -10.03 -4.98 -33.80
CA PRO A 608 -10.53 -4.28 -32.61
C PRO A 608 -9.66 -3.10 -32.12
N GLN A 609 -10.23 -2.26 -31.23
CA GLN A 609 -9.58 -1.06 -30.64
C GLN A 609 -8.96 -1.30 -29.26
N ILE A 610 -7.82 -0.65 -29.00
CA ILE A 610 -6.87 -0.95 -27.92
C ILE A 610 -7.38 -0.49 -26.53
N LYS A 611 -7.46 -1.41 -25.56
CA LYS A 611 -7.48 -1.15 -24.11
C LYS A 611 -6.72 -2.25 -23.37
N GLU A 612 -5.90 -1.91 -22.36
CA GLU A 612 -4.97 -2.84 -21.66
C GLU A 612 -5.51 -3.34 -20.30
N LYS A 613 -5.14 -4.58 -19.88
CA LYS A 613 -4.84 -4.97 -18.46
C LYS A 613 -4.36 -6.45 -18.24
N HIS A 614 -3.39 -6.57 -17.31
CA HIS A 614 -2.87 -7.58 -16.33
C HIS A 614 -2.82 -9.12 -16.55
N PHE A 615 -1.78 -9.77 -15.94
CA PHE A 615 -1.38 -11.21 -16.07
C PHE A 615 -0.98 -11.89 -14.75
N LYS A 616 -1.25 -13.21 -14.59
CA LYS A 616 -0.67 -14.13 -13.57
C LYS A 616 -0.64 -15.63 -13.99
N LYS A 617 0.39 -16.35 -13.46
CA LYS A 617 0.68 -17.82 -13.52
C LYS A 617 0.89 -18.41 -14.93
N THR A 618 1.12 -19.74 -15.05
CA THR A 618 1.85 -20.47 -16.13
C THR A 618 2.06 -19.72 -17.46
N ALA A 619 3.32 -19.55 -17.88
CA ALA A 619 3.67 -18.64 -18.96
C ALA A 619 3.62 -19.24 -20.37
N ALA A 620 3.84 -20.55 -20.49
CA ALA A 620 3.72 -21.31 -21.75
C ALA A 620 3.71 -22.82 -21.48
N ILE A 621 3.14 -23.60 -22.39
CA ILE A 621 3.27 -25.07 -22.43
C ILE A 621 4.04 -25.46 -23.69
N MET A 622 5.16 -26.17 -23.51
CA MET A 622 6.00 -26.70 -24.60
C MET A 622 5.98 -28.22 -24.59
N PHE A 623 6.11 -28.85 -25.76
CA PHE A 623 6.04 -30.31 -25.87
C PHE A 623 7.40 -30.92 -26.17
N SER A 624 7.69 -32.04 -25.52
CA SER A 624 8.87 -32.87 -25.82
C SER A 624 8.42 -34.29 -26.17
N SER A 625 9.07 -34.94 -27.13
CA SER A 625 8.69 -36.28 -27.60
C SER A 625 8.91 -37.38 -26.55
N GLY A 626 9.84 -37.20 -25.59
CA GLY A 626 10.11 -38.14 -24.50
C GLY A 626 10.57 -39.54 -24.94
N THR A 627 11.27 -40.28 -24.07
CA THR A 627 11.73 -41.66 -24.36
C THR A 627 10.62 -42.71 -24.33
N THR A 628 9.37 -42.31 -24.03
CA THR A 628 8.23 -43.21 -23.76
C THR A 628 7.17 -43.26 -24.87
N GLY A 629 7.42 -42.66 -26.03
CA GLY A 629 6.62 -42.85 -27.25
C GLY A 629 5.43 -41.90 -27.48
N LEU A 630 5.02 -41.08 -26.49
CA LEU A 630 4.01 -40.03 -26.66
C LEU A 630 4.53 -38.68 -26.13
N PRO A 631 4.22 -37.54 -26.80
CA PRO A 631 4.66 -36.22 -26.36
C PRO A 631 4.16 -35.82 -24.97
N LYS A 632 5.01 -35.17 -24.16
CA LYS A 632 4.68 -34.66 -22.82
C LYS A 632 4.77 -33.13 -22.77
N GLY A 633 3.77 -32.50 -22.15
CA GLY A 633 3.73 -31.04 -21.93
C GLY A 633 4.59 -30.62 -20.74
N ILE A 634 5.36 -29.55 -20.92
CA ILE A 634 6.20 -28.92 -19.89
C ILE A 634 5.61 -27.55 -19.59
N CYS A 635 5.09 -27.36 -18.37
CA CYS A 635 4.58 -26.08 -17.91
C CYS A 635 5.76 -25.17 -17.49
N LEU A 636 6.01 -24.12 -18.25
CA LEU A 636 7.07 -23.16 -17.97
C LEU A 636 6.49 -21.93 -17.28
N ASN A 637 7.12 -21.49 -16.19
CA ASN A 637 6.77 -20.23 -15.54
C ASN A 637 7.50 -19.03 -16.19
N HIS A 638 7.01 -17.81 -15.99
CA HIS A 638 7.59 -16.60 -16.59
C HIS A 638 9.06 -16.42 -16.25
N TYR A 639 9.48 -16.81 -15.03
CA TYR A 639 10.87 -16.72 -14.58
C TYR A 639 11.80 -17.64 -15.36
N ALA A 640 11.41 -18.90 -15.57
CA ALA A 640 12.18 -19.88 -16.34
C ALA A 640 12.40 -19.39 -17.78
N MET A 641 11.34 -18.90 -18.43
CA MET A 641 11.41 -18.37 -19.80
C MET A 641 12.31 -17.13 -19.91
N LEU A 642 12.16 -16.18 -18.98
CA LEU A 642 12.99 -14.96 -18.97
C LEU A 642 14.44 -15.24 -18.61
N ARG A 643 14.71 -16.12 -17.63
CA ARG A 643 16.07 -16.47 -17.21
C ARG A 643 16.82 -17.21 -18.31
N GLN A 644 16.21 -18.23 -18.92
CA GLN A 644 16.87 -19.01 -19.97
C GLN A 644 17.15 -18.14 -21.22
N SER A 645 16.20 -17.28 -21.61
CA SER A 645 16.39 -16.34 -22.73
C SER A 645 17.42 -15.26 -22.39
N GLY A 646 17.46 -14.82 -21.13
CA GLY A 646 18.48 -13.89 -20.62
C GLY A 646 19.89 -14.49 -20.55
N SER A 647 20.06 -15.80 -20.39
CA SER A 647 21.37 -16.46 -20.48
C SER A 647 21.97 -16.38 -21.88
N PHE A 648 21.14 -16.50 -22.92
CA PHE A 648 21.61 -16.29 -24.30
C PHE A 648 22.17 -14.87 -24.50
N LYS A 649 21.56 -13.85 -23.85
CA LYS A 649 22.03 -12.45 -23.87
C LYS A 649 23.47 -12.27 -23.38
N LYS A 650 23.95 -13.11 -22.46
CA LYS A 650 25.27 -12.94 -21.81
C LYS A 650 26.41 -13.67 -22.53
N ASP A 651 26.14 -14.86 -23.08
CA ASP A 651 27.18 -15.75 -23.60
C ASP A 651 27.18 -15.89 -25.14
N ALA A 652 26.10 -15.49 -25.82
CA ALA A 652 25.94 -15.66 -27.27
C ALA A 652 25.87 -14.35 -28.07
N PHE A 653 25.67 -13.19 -27.43
CA PHE A 653 25.39 -11.92 -28.10
C PHE A 653 26.34 -10.79 -27.66
N ASP A 654 26.93 -10.06 -28.62
CA ASP A 654 27.82 -8.93 -28.33
C ASP A 654 26.98 -7.64 -28.24
N THR A 655 26.80 -7.17 -27.02
CA THR A 655 25.98 -5.98 -26.73
C THR A 655 26.80 -4.68 -26.70
N SER A 656 28.10 -4.73 -27.03
CA SER A 656 29.02 -3.59 -26.94
C SER A 656 28.83 -2.55 -28.06
N ASN A 657 28.19 -2.90 -29.18
CA ASN A 657 27.92 -1.99 -30.29
C ASN A 657 26.41 -1.79 -30.53
N PRO A 658 25.81 -0.68 -30.08
CA PRO A 658 24.39 -0.39 -30.26
C PRO A 658 23.93 -0.17 -31.71
N ALA A 659 24.89 0.01 -32.65
CA ALA A 659 24.63 0.31 -34.06
C ALA A 659 24.62 -0.93 -34.97
N SER A 660 25.10 -2.08 -34.50
CA SER A 660 24.98 -3.36 -35.22
C SER A 660 23.68 -4.05 -34.81
N VAL A 661 22.77 -4.27 -35.77
CA VAL A 661 21.63 -5.17 -35.57
C VAL A 661 22.12 -6.57 -35.88
N ASP A 662 22.29 -7.40 -34.86
CA ASP A 662 22.54 -8.83 -35.06
C ASP A 662 21.31 -9.47 -35.73
N THR A 663 21.53 -10.24 -36.80
CA THR A 663 20.49 -10.94 -37.56
C THR A 663 20.59 -12.45 -37.34
N VAL A 664 19.48 -13.08 -36.92
CA VAL A 664 19.39 -14.50 -36.54
C VAL A 664 18.49 -15.27 -37.50
N VAL A 665 18.92 -16.44 -38.00
CA VAL A 665 18.10 -17.28 -38.91
C VAL A 665 17.32 -18.37 -38.16
N LEU A 666 16.01 -18.51 -38.46
CA LEU A 666 15.11 -19.51 -37.86
C LEU A 666 14.69 -20.57 -38.91
N LEU A 667 15.22 -21.79 -38.77
CA LEU A 667 15.17 -22.84 -39.81
C LEU A 667 14.13 -23.96 -39.60
N TYR A 668 13.50 -24.05 -38.43
CA TYR A 668 12.52 -25.08 -38.08
C TYR A 668 11.16 -24.45 -37.75
N PRO A 669 10.02 -25.17 -37.86
CA PRO A 669 8.71 -24.71 -37.39
C PRO A 669 8.82 -24.16 -35.96
N THR A 670 8.62 -22.85 -35.81
CA THR A 670 9.39 -22.05 -34.83
C THR A 670 8.94 -22.19 -33.39
N PHE A 671 7.84 -22.92 -33.10
CA PHE A 671 7.22 -22.81 -31.78
C PHE A 671 7.14 -24.11 -30.98
N TYR A 672 7.25 -25.28 -31.64
CA TYR A 672 7.19 -26.57 -30.95
C TYR A 672 8.41 -26.83 -30.04
N TRP A 673 9.57 -26.26 -30.39
CA TRP A 673 10.83 -26.45 -29.66
C TRP A 673 11.12 -25.30 -28.71
N ILE A 674 11.29 -25.61 -27.41
CA ILE A 674 11.58 -24.62 -26.35
C ILE A 674 12.78 -23.71 -26.69
N SER A 675 13.81 -24.26 -27.33
CA SER A 675 15.01 -23.51 -27.72
C SER A 675 14.70 -22.37 -28.70
N ARG A 676 13.73 -22.54 -29.60
CA ARG A 676 13.34 -21.52 -30.60
C ARG A 676 12.50 -20.41 -30.00
N VAL A 677 11.63 -20.74 -29.05
CA VAL A 677 10.87 -19.74 -28.28
C VAL A 677 11.82 -18.91 -27.42
N CYS A 678 12.83 -19.53 -26.78
CA CYS A 678 13.87 -18.78 -26.06
C CYS A 678 14.69 -17.86 -26.96
N VAL A 679 14.99 -18.27 -28.20
CA VAL A 679 15.66 -17.41 -29.19
C VAL A 679 14.78 -16.22 -29.56
N LEU A 680 13.51 -16.43 -29.89
CA LEU A 680 12.58 -15.35 -30.19
C LEU A 680 12.49 -14.34 -29.05
N ILE A 681 12.35 -14.82 -27.81
CA ILE A 681 12.32 -13.98 -26.61
C ILE A 681 13.65 -13.24 -26.46
N GLY A 682 14.78 -13.93 -26.61
CA GLY A 682 16.12 -13.34 -26.56
C GLY A 682 16.31 -12.21 -27.58
N SER A 683 15.91 -12.43 -28.83
CA SER A 683 15.95 -11.43 -29.90
C SER A 683 15.12 -10.20 -29.55
N ILE A 684 13.90 -10.39 -29.00
CA ILE A 684 13.04 -9.28 -28.57
C ILE A 684 13.68 -8.48 -27.43
N LEU A 685 14.27 -9.17 -26.43
CA LEU A 685 14.90 -8.52 -25.27
C LEU A 685 16.20 -7.77 -25.63
N SER A 686 16.81 -8.09 -26.77
CA SER A 686 18.06 -7.47 -27.26
C SER A 686 17.86 -6.54 -28.46
N GLY A 687 16.68 -6.55 -29.09
CA GLY A 687 16.34 -5.70 -30.23
C GLY A 687 16.98 -6.16 -31.53
N GLU A 688 17.12 -7.47 -31.71
CA GLU A 688 17.75 -8.14 -32.86
C GLU A 688 16.71 -8.50 -33.95
N ALA A 689 17.16 -8.72 -35.18
CA ALA A 689 16.29 -9.11 -36.29
C ALA A 689 16.27 -10.63 -36.49
N ASN A 690 15.10 -11.21 -36.79
CA ASN A 690 14.95 -12.63 -37.11
C ASN A 690 14.66 -12.83 -38.60
N VAL A 691 15.35 -13.76 -39.26
CA VAL A 691 15.00 -14.20 -40.62
C VAL A 691 14.11 -15.44 -40.52
N ILE A 692 12.89 -15.32 -41.04
CA ILE A 692 11.87 -16.35 -41.05
C ILE A 692 12.02 -17.15 -42.34
N CYS A 693 12.38 -18.43 -42.20
CA CYS A 693 12.43 -19.39 -43.30
C CYS A 693 11.29 -20.40 -43.14
N ARG A 694 10.56 -20.66 -44.23
CA ARG A 694 9.42 -21.60 -44.23
C ARG A 694 9.87 -23.04 -43.99
N SER A 695 10.95 -23.45 -44.63
CA SER A 695 11.60 -24.75 -44.50
C SER A 695 13.11 -24.62 -44.65
N PHE A 696 13.85 -25.64 -44.19
CA PHE A 696 15.30 -25.69 -44.40
C PHE A 696 15.63 -26.20 -45.80
N ASP A 697 16.33 -25.38 -46.58
CA ASP A 697 17.05 -25.78 -47.79
C ASP A 697 18.50 -25.31 -47.69
N ALA A 698 19.45 -26.19 -47.97
CA ALA A 698 20.86 -25.93 -47.70
C ALA A 698 21.45 -24.83 -48.59
N LYS A 699 21.03 -24.76 -49.86
CA LYS A 699 21.49 -23.73 -50.79
C LYS A 699 20.87 -22.38 -50.42
N ARG A 700 19.56 -22.36 -50.20
CA ARG A 700 18.83 -21.17 -49.80
C ARG A 700 19.31 -20.61 -48.46
N PHE A 701 19.67 -21.48 -47.52
CA PHE A 701 20.24 -21.07 -46.24
C PHE A 701 21.53 -20.26 -46.41
N LEU A 702 22.45 -20.70 -47.28
CA LEU A 702 23.70 -19.98 -47.55
C LEU A 702 23.42 -18.62 -48.21
N GLU A 703 22.48 -18.58 -49.15
CA GLU A 703 22.01 -17.33 -49.77
C GLU A 703 21.44 -16.35 -48.75
N ILE A 704 20.63 -16.84 -47.80
CA ILE A 704 20.04 -16.04 -46.72
C ILE A 704 21.12 -15.46 -45.79
N VAL A 705 22.10 -16.27 -45.41
CA VAL A 705 23.22 -15.84 -44.55
C VAL A 705 23.99 -14.70 -45.22
N GLU A 706 24.26 -14.83 -46.52
CA GLU A 706 24.94 -13.80 -47.30
C GLU A 706 24.09 -12.53 -47.50
N LYS A 707 22.80 -12.71 -47.81
CA LYS A 707 21.84 -11.64 -48.14
C LYS A 707 21.54 -10.75 -46.95
N TYR A 708 21.22 -11.33 -45.80
CA TYR A 708 20.83 -10.58 -44.60
C TYR A 708 22.00 -10.34 -43.63
N LYS A 709 23.23 -10.66 -44.07
CA LYS A 709 24.47 -10.54 -43.29
C LYS A 709 24.30 -11.18 -41.90
N CYS A 710 23.78 -12.40 -41.88
CA CYS A 710 23.48 -13.12 -40.64
C CYS A 710 24.78 -13.37 -39.88
N LEU A 711 24.98 -12.64 -38.79
CA LEU A 711 26.21 -12.71 -38.00
C LEU A 711 26.30 -14.00 -37.18
N ARG A 712 25.17 -14.69 -36.91
CA ARG A 712 25.13 -15.95 -36.14
C ARG A 712 24.01 -16.92 -36.58
N SER A 713 24.31 -18.22 -36.58
CA SER A 713 23.32 -19.33 -36.57
C SER A 713 23.30 -19.99 -35.19
N VAL A 714 22.15 -20.05 -34.51
CA VAL A 714 22.00 -20.58 -33.13
C VAL A 714 22.47 -22.06 -33.03
N PRO A 715 23.18 -22.52 -31.97
CA PRO A 715 24.63 -22.74 -31.93
C PRO A 715 25.05 -24.23 -31.98
N LYS A 716 26.35 -24.46 -32.21
CA LYS A 716 27.07 -25.67 -31.76
C LYS A 716 26.77 -25.91 -30.28
N ALA A 717 26.00 -26.94 -29.96
CA ALA A 717 26.10 -27.56 -28.65
C ALA A 717 27.53 -28.14 -28.53
N LYS A 718 28.35 -27.64 -27.60
CA LYS A 718 29.47 -28.44 -27.11
C LYS A 718 28.85 -29.66 -26.42
N LEU A 719 28.96 -30.82 -27.05
CA LEU A 719 28.86 -32.10 -26.37
C LEU A 719 30.13 -32.24 -25.51
N THR A 720 30.03 -31.83 -24.25
CA THR A 720 30.87 -32.29 -23.13
C THR A 720 30.02 -32.33 -21.89
#